data_AF-A0AAF3F9S0-F1
#
_entry.id   AF-A0AAF3F9S0-F1
#
_cell.length_a   1.000
_cell.length_b   1.000
_cell.length_c   1.000
_cell.angle_alpha   90.00
_cell.angle_beta   90.00
_cell.angle_gamma   90.00
#
_symmetry.space_group_name_H-M   'P 1'
#
loop_
_entity.id
_entity.type
_entity.pdbx_description
1 polymer ?
#
loop_
_entity_poly.entity_id
_entity_poly.type
_entity_poly.pdbx_seq_one_letter_code
_entity_poly.pdbx_strand_id
1 'polypeptide(L)'
;MSAESVRLIVDSLNKDPFNLSTTLIAFDNFSPNRLLQVLSDVLCWVTQTDQIDIRNEAPDQTALRVFNNLKILKFRPPSDIEQLEEWRIGMVEGSKASIYPVLFYLFSNVEMLKERAYLAKFLVKVEVPSEIHDADTVQLQNDIITCMERFKEIHQKVVQVRGDSMLIEDIKADLRQMEQEKEQLNRRIEKIRRKVVNMPNLDRIISGAEAHRRELERFETLNVQRQEQRNAVINADQKIQRLESQLKEVRQQAETLDPSDLIAQLDEEMETNGFLMQKLEREIRTKKGVVIELARVSNLPTIDQSEVDDLKREVDAVNARLIVLEEDRDKREEGYDENFSIYRHQAATVERKKNAAASQLQEGRNDLDEMHRRLAQRKDEMRTNNGGEDVVTSLQFKNYVNKLRGMTITYKKKRGELEDIKSENLILTRTCEILGKQYQELKDKMEGMGMLVMETIEVPTRIERPKTAAPKTDDIDELRNLINDLNMQLDQKRSLVAPLKEKRDEISARLNDTLESMRNQRKDYERQRAALESNFTRLQDNVERLEGQYEAAQLKAKMAEVQVKVAEAHLEQIESGNIGQITQDIEDLTQKYQQEADTIQQRGGGQGGGSDSKKQMQMWRSLERIFELKLALARQDPSKSDLPIGDRRAGRF
;
A
#
# COMPACT_ATOMS: atom_id res chain seq x y z
N MET A 1 -43.59 4.54 -19.10
CA MET A 1 -42.91 5.78 -18.66
C MET A 1 -42.87 5.80 -17.14
N SER A 2 -41.75 6.18 -16.51
CA SER A 2 -41.65 6.27 -15.04
C SER A 2 -42.23 7.60 -14.54
N ALA A 3 -42.61 7.67 -13.25
CA ALA A 3 -43.12 8.90 -12.63
C ALA A 3 -42.08 10.04 -12.66
N GLU A 4 -40.80 9.71 -12.65
CA GLU A 4 -39.69 10.67 -12.77
C GLU A 4 -39.62 11.32 -14.15
N SER A 5 -39.90 10.57 -15.23
CA SER A 5 -39.94 11.14 -16.59
C SER A 5 -41.03 12.20 -16.73
N VAL A 6 -42.19 11.99 -16.09
CA VAL A 6 -43.30 12.97 -16.11
C VAL A 6 -42.98 14.18 -15.24
N ARG A 7 -42.30 14.00 -14.09
CA ARG A 7 -41.80 15.12 -13.27
C ARG A 7 -40.84 16.01 -14.05
N LEU A 8 -39.87 15.42 -14.76
CA LEU A 8 -38.92 16.18 -15.56
C LEU A 8 -39.63 17.05 -16.62
N ILE A 9 -40.65 16.52 -17.28
CA ILE A 9 -41.44 17.25 -18.28
C ILE A 9 -42.16 18.44 -17.62
N VAL A 10 -42.85 18.21 -16.50
CA VAL A 10 -43.60 19.26 -15.78
C VAL A 10 -42.65 20.34 -15.25
N ASP A 11 -41.53 19.95 -14.65
CA ASP A 11 -40.51 20.89 -14.14
C ASP A 11 -39.90 21.72 -15.27
N SER A 12 -39.73 21.14 -16.46
CA SER A 12 -39.19 21.85 -17.63
C SER A 12 -40.21 22.77 -18.29
N LEU A 13 -41.49 22.40 -18.29
CA LEU A 13 -42.60 23.26 -18.77
C LEU A 13 -42.90 24.43 -17.82
N ASN A 14 -42.53 24.30 -16.54
CA ASN A 14 -42.69 25.34 -15.53
C ASN A 14 -41.52 26.34 -15.50
N LYS A 15 -40.39 26.02 -16.14
CA LYS A 15 -39.24 26.91 -16.31
C LYS A 15 -39.43 27.81 -17.54
N ASP A 16 -38.59 28.85 -17.63
CA ASP A 16 -38.50 29.70 -18.82
C ASP A 16 -38.19 28.84 -20.07
N PRO A 17 -38.86 29.06 -21.22
CA PRO A 17 -39.74 30.19 -21.56
C PRO A 17 -41.25 29.90 -21.50
N PHE A 18 -41.69 28.72 -21.06
CA PHE A 18 -43.10 28.31 -21.14
C PHE A 18 -43.93 28.76 -19.93
N ASN A 19 -43.34 28.77 -18.73
CA ASN A 19 -43.94 29.30 -17.48
C ASN A 19 -45.40 28.85 -17.24
N LEU A 20 -45.72 27.58 -17.57
CA LEU A 20 -47.10 27.08 -17.56
C LEU A 20 -47.65 26.81 -16.14
N SER A 21 -46.83 26.93 -15.09
CA SER A 21 -47.17 26.70 -13.66
C SER A 21 -48.10 25.50 -13.44
N THR A 22 -47.80 24.39 -14.11
CA THR A 22 -48.58 23.15 -14.10
C THR A 22 -48.18 22.22 -12.97
N THR A 23 -49.17 21.63 -12.31
CA THR A 23 -48.99 20.50 -11.38
C THR A 23 -49.04 19.17 -12.15
N LEU A 24 -48.41 18.10 -11.66
CA LEU A 24 -48.46 16.76 -12.29
C LEU A 24 -49.89 16.31 -12.63
N ILE A 25 -50.85 16.57 -11.74
CA ILE A 25 -52.27 16.22 -11.93
C ILE A 25 -52.89 17.07 -13.05
N ALA A 26 -52.53 18.35 -13.13
CA ALA A 26 -53.05 19.24 -14.16
C ALA A 26 -52.49 18.88 -15.54
N PHE A 27 -51.20 18.53 -15.61
CA PHE A 27 -50.55 18.08 -16.84
C PHE A 27 -51.12 16.75 -17.35
N ASP A 28 -51.36 15.79 -16.46
CA ASP A 28 -51.97 14.52 -16.87
C ASP A 28 -53.42 14.68 -17.33
N ASN A 29 -54.13 15.72 -16.89
CA ASN A 29 -55.49 16.02 -17.36
C ASN A 29 -55.56 16.87 -18.64
N PHE A 30 -54.44 17.09 -19.34
CA PHE A 30 -54.46 17.83 -20.60
C PHE A 30 -55.23 17.10 -21.69
N SER A 31 -56.05 17.85 -22.43
CA SER A 31 -56.74 17.32 -23.60
C SER A 31 -55.73 17.00 -24.72
N PRO A 32 -56.02 16.03 -25.61
CA PRO A 32 -55.11 15.64 -26.69
C PRO A 32 -54.66 16.82 -27.56
N ASN A 33 -55.59 17.72 -27.91
CA ASN A 33 -55.28 18.94 -28.67
C ASN A 33 -54.37 19.91 -27.91
N ARG A 34 -54.54 20.02 -26.58
CA ARG A 34 -53.68 20.86 -25.74
C ARG A 34 -52.29 20.26 -25.62
N LEU A 35 -52.18 18.94 -25.51
CA LEU A 35 -50.91 18.23 -25.43
C LEU A 35 -50.12 18.31 -26.75
N LEU A 36 -50.82 18.22 -27.89
CA LEU A 36 -50.24 18.46 -29.20
C LEU A 36 -49.76 19.91 -29.35
N GLN A 37 -50.54 20.90 -28.89
CA GLN A 37 -50.13 22.30 -28.94
C GLN A 37 -48.85 22.52 -28.14
N VAL A 38 -48.78 21.99 -26.92
CA VAL A 38 -47.57 22.04 -26.09
C VAL A 38 -46.39 21.38 -26.80
N LEU A 39 -46.58 20.22 -27.44
CA LEU A 39 -45.51 19.59 -28.23
C LEU A 39 -45.07 20.46 -29.41
N SER A 40 -46.00 21.09 -30.13
CA SER A 40 -45.69 22.00 -31.25
C SER A 40 -44.95 23.25 -30.76
N ASP A 41 -45.36 23.84 -29.64
CA ASP A 41 -44.70 25.00 -29.04
C ASP A 41 -43.28 24.66 -28.58
N VAL A 42 -43.10 23.49 -27.96
CA VAL A 42 -41.77 22.99 -27.54
C VAL A 42 -40.89 22.70 -28.76
N LEU A 43 -41.44 22.11 -29.82
CA LEU A 43 -40.71 21.89 -31.06
C LEU A 43 -40.31 23.22 -31.71
N CYS A 44 -41.22 24.18 -31.85
CA CYS A 44 -40.94 25.51 -32.40
C CYS A 44 -39.88 26.26 -31.59
N TRP A 45 -39.87 26.10 -30.28
CA TRP A 45 -38.83 26.65 -29.42
C TRP A 45 -37.45 25.99 -29.64
N VAL A 46 -37.40 24.67 -29.77
CA VAL A 46 -36.14 23.94 -30.05
C VAL A 46 -35.63 24.26 -31.46
N THR A 47 -36.52 24.37 -32.46
CA THR A 47 -36.16 24.65 -33.86
C THR A 47 -36.00 26.14 -34.17
N GLN A 48 -36.35 27.02 -33.22
CA GLN A 48 -36.39 28.48 -33.40
C GLN A 48 -37.18 28.85 -34.66
N THR A 49 -38.42 28.36 -34.73
CA THR A 49 -39.40 28.67 -35.79
C THR A 49 -40.61 29.36 -35.19
N ASP A 50 -41.38 30.07 -36.01
CA ASP A 50 -42.57 30.79 -35.54
C ASP A 50 -43.58 29.85 -34.86
N GLN A 51 -44.35 30.39 -33.91
CA GLN A 51 -45.39 29.64 -33.23
C GLN A 51 -46.53 29.32 -34.20
N ILE A 52 -46.93 28.04 -34.22
CA ILE A 52 -47.99 27.54 -35.10
C ILE A 52 -49.12 27.04 -34.21
N ASP A 53 -50.31 27.61 -34.41
CA ASP A 53 -51.55 27.12 -33.79
C ASP A 53 -52.06 25.90 -34.58
N ILE A 54 -52.16 24.75 -33.92
CA ILE A 54 -52.57 23.47 -34.51
C ILE A 54 -54.02 23.52 -35.00
N ARG A 55 -54.84 24.45 -34.50
CA ARG A 55 -56.23 24.62 -34.98
C ARG A 55 -56.33 25.08 -36.42
N ASN A 56 -55.25 25.66 -36.97
CA ASN A 56 -55.19 26.16 -38.33
C ASN A 56 -54.61 25.14 -39.33
N GLU A 57 -54.12 23.99 -38.87
CA GLU A 57 -53.52 22.94 -39.70
C GLU A 57 -54.41 21.67 -39.71
N ALA A 58 -54.39 20.92 -40.82
CA ALA A 58 -54.99 19.58 -40.82
C ALA A 58 -54.17 18.66 -39.88
N PRO A 59 -54.80 17.70 -39.18
CA PRO A 59 -54.11 16.82 -38.24
C PRO A 59 -52.99 16.00 -38.93
N ASP A 60 -53.21 15.58 -40.18
CA ASP A 60 -52.20 14.88 -40.98
C ASP A 60 -51.00 15.77 -41.35
N GLN A 61 -51.25 17.05 -41.66
CA GLN A 61 -50.18 18.01 -41.97
C GLN A 61 -49.35 18.34 -40.72
N THR A 62 -50.00 18.46 -39.56
CA THR A 62 -49.34 18.65 -38.27
C THR A 62 -48.44 17.46 -37.94
N ALA A 63 -48.94 16.23 -38.10
CA ALA A 63 -48.18 15.01 -37.84
C ALA A 63 -46.95 14.90 -38.77
N LEU A 64 -47.11 15.19 -40.08
CA LEU A 64 -45.98 15.21 -41.03
C LEU A 64 -44.92 16.25 -40.64
N ARG A 65 -45.33 17.44 -40.22
CA ARG A 65 -44.41 18.49 -39.73
C ARG A 65 -43.65 18.02 -38.48
N VAL A 66 -44.36 17.44 -37.52
CA VAL A 66 -43.76 16.88 -36.30
C VAL A 66 -42.76 15.76 -36.66
N PHE A 67 -43.12 14.82 -37.55
CA PHE A 67 -42.22 13.75 -37.97
C PHE A 67 -40.95 14.27 -38.68
N ASN A 68 -41.09 15.28 -39.54
CA ASN A 68 -39.94 15.90 -40.20
C ASN A 68 -39.00 16.56 -39.19
N ASN A 69 -39.54 17.28 -38.21
CA ASN A 69 -38.75 17.89 -37.13
C ASN A 69 -38.11 16.82 -36.23
N LEU A 70 -38.81 15.75 -35.88
CA LEU A 70 -38.27 14.65 -35.09
C LEU A 70 -37.17 13.88 -35.85
N LYS A 71 -37.29 13.74 -37.17
CA LYS A 71 -36.25 13.15 -38.04
C LYS A 71 -34.98 14.01 -38.05
N ILE A 72 -35.12 15.33 -38.11
CA ILE A 72 -34.02 16.30 -38.00
C ILE A 72 -33.35 16.20 -36.63
N LEU A 73 -34.14 16.13 -35.56
CA LEU A 73 -33.65 16.03 -34.19
C LEU A 73 -33.06 14.64 -33.85
N LYS A 74 -33.22 13.65 -34.75
CA LYS A 74 -32.79 12.26 -34.60
C LYS A 74 -33.45 11.53 -33.43
N PHE A 75 -34.75 11.80 -33.22
CA PHE A 75 -35.56 10.96 -32.35
C PHE A 75 -35.63 9.53 -32.90
N ARG A 76 -35.48 8.52 -32.03
CA ARG A 76 -35.58 7.11 -32.43
C ARG A 76 -37.03 6.65 -32.22
N PRO A 77 -37.80 6.42 -33.30
CA PRO A 77 -39.13 5.85 -33.15
C PRO A 77 -39.04 4.37 -32.73
N PRO A 78 -40.15 3.76 -32.27
CA PRO A 78 -40.21 2.33 -31.96
C PRO A 78 -39.73 1.46 -33.13
N SER A 79 -38.96 0.42 -32.84
CA SER A 79 -38.34 -0.46 -33.85
C SER A 79 -39.30 -1.48 -34.46
N ASP A 80 -40.40 -1.77 -33.76
CA ASP A 80 -41.41 -2.75 -34.17
C ASP A 80 -42.45 -2.10 -35.10
N ILE A 81 -42.84 -2.80 -36.17
CA ILE A 81 -43.67 -2.24 -37.26
C ILE A 81 -45.07 -1.93 -36.75
N GLU A 82 -45.67 -2.83 -35.96
CA GLU A 82 -47.01 -2.65 -35.38
C GLU A 82 -47.03 -1.47 -34.37
N GLN A 83 -46.01 -1.39 -33.51
CA GLN A 83 -45.86 -0.30 -32.54
C GLN A 83 -45.53 1.04 -33.22
N LEU A 84 -44.88 1.02 -34.39
CA LEU A 84 -44.60 2.22 -35.18
C LEU A 84 -45.87 2.77 -35.82
N GLU A 85 -46.74 1.90 -36.34
CA GLU A 85 -48.04 2.29 -36.87
C GLU A 85 -48.96 2.83 -35.77
N GLU A 86 -49.01 2.15 -34.62
CA GLU A 86 -49.74 2.62 -33.44
C GLU A 86 -49.20 3.96 -32.93
N TRP A 87 -47.87 4.16 -32.93
CA TRP A 87 -47.26 5.43 -32.55
C TRP A 87 -47.61 6.55 -33.52
N ARG A 88 -47.65 6.28 -34.83
CA ARG A 88 -48.04 7.25 -35.86
C ARG A 88 -49.51 7.66 -35.72
N ILE A 89 -50.40 6.70 -35.50
CA ILE A 89 -51.83 6.96 -35.25
C ILE A 89 -51.98 7.76 -33.95
N GLY A 90 -51.30 7.36 -32.89
CA GLY A 90 -51.31 8.06 -31.61
C GLY A 90 -50.71 9.47 -31.66
N MET A 91 -49.84 9.78 -32.62
CA MET A 91 -49.33 11.14 -32.87
C MET A 91 -50.37 12.04 -33.55
N VAL A 92 -51.21 11.48 -34.42
CA VAL A 92 -52.32 12.20 -35.07
C VAL A 92 -53.44 12.47 -34.06
N GLU A 93 -53.74 11.48 -33.19
CA GLU A 93 -54.82 11.56 -32.19
C GLU A 93 -54.43 12.34 -30.92
N GLY A 94 -53.13 12.58 -30.69
CA GLY A 94 -52.65 13.28 -29.51
C GLY A 94 -52.56 12.40 -28.25
N SER A 95 -52.28 11.11 -28.42
CA SER A 95 -52.16 10.14 -27.34
C SER A 95 -50.95 10.41 -26.43
N LYS A 96 -51.19 10.32 -25.11
CA LYS A 96 -50.16 10.48 -24.07
C LYS A 96 -49.01 9.50 -24.22
N ALA A 97 -49.32 8.26 -24.64
CA ALA A 97 -48.33 7.19 -24.82
C ALA A 97 -47.28 7.56 -25.88
N SER A 98 -47.70 8.31 -26.90
CA SER A 98 -46.82 8.74 -27.99
C SER A 98 -46.10 10.05 -27.68
N ILE A 99 -46.76 11.03 -27.04
CA ILE A 99 -46.21 12.38 -26.83
C ILE A 99 -45.24 12.48 -25.65
N TYR A 100 -45.50 11.80 -24.52
CA TYR A 100 -44.63 11.92 -23.35
C TYR A 100 -43.18 11.47 -23.62
N PRO A 101 -42.91 10.37 -24.34
CA PRO A 101 -41.54 10.00 -24.71
C PRO A 101 -40.84 11.07 -25.56
N VAL A 102 -41.58 11.74 -26.46
CA VAL A 102 -41.04 12.80 -27.31
C VAL A 102 -40.71 14.04 -26.47
N LEU A 103 -41.63 14.50 -25.61
CA LEU A 103 -41.38 15.62 -24.70
C LEU A 103 -40.20 15.34 -23.76
N PHE A 104 -40.12 14.13 -23.22
CA PHE A 104 -38.99 13.71 -22.38
C PHE A 104 -37.67 13.80 -23.14
N TYR A 105 -37.63 13.34 -24.39
CA TYR A 105 -36.43 13.44 -25.23
C TYR A 105 -36.03 14.90 -25.49
N LEU A 106 -37.00 15.76 -25.82
CA LEU A 106 -36.77 17.18 -26.07
C LEU A 106 -36.22 17.91 -24.85
N PHE A 107 -36.76 17.62 -23.65
CA PHE A 107 -36.33 18.25 -22.40
C PHE A 107 -35.07 17.65 -21.80
N SER A 108 -34.70 16.42 -22.14
CA SER A 108 -33.49 15.77 -21.61
C SER A 108 -32.20 16.47 -22.06
N ASN A 109 -32.14 16.96 -23.30
CA ASN A 109 -30.94 17.58 -23.88
C ASN A 109 -31.27 18.78 -24.78
N VAL A 110 -31.92 19.79 -24.21
CA VAL A 110 -32.40 20.97 -24.95
C VAL A 110 -31.29 21.66 -25.75
N GLU A 111 -30.13 21.93 -25.15
CA GLU A 111 -29.04 22.68 -25.79
C GLU A 111 -28.46 21.94 -27.00
N MET A 112 -28.21 20.63 -26.84
CA MET A 112 -27.74 19.76 -27.92
C MET A 112 -28.75 19.71 -29.08
N LEU A 113 -30.05 19.67 -28.76
CA LEU A 113 -31.12 19.62 -29.76
C LEU A 113 -31.31 20.96 -30.48
N LYS A 114 -31.14 22.09 -29.78
CA LYS A 114 -31.11 23.42 -30.39
C LYS A 114 -29.92 23.57 -31.35
N GLU A 115 -28.73 23.14 -30.95
CA GLU A 115 -27.56 23.13 -31.83
C GLU A 115 -27.81 22.25 -33.06
N ARG A 116 -28.38 21.05 -32.87
CA ARG A 116 -28.73 20.17 -33.99
C ARG A 116 -29.76 20.79 -34.93
N ALA A 117 -30.79 21.44 -34.40
CA ALA A 117 -31.80 22.12 -35.21
C ALA A 117 -31.20 23.30 -35.99
N TYR A 118 -30.31 24.08 -35.36
CA TYR A 118 -29.56 25.14 -36.01
C TYR A 118 -28.68 24.61 -37.15
N LEU A 119 -27.89 23.57 -36.88
CA LEU A 119 -27.03 22.93 -37.87
C LEU A 119 -27.83 22.33 -39.02
N ALA A 120 -29.01 21.76 -38.75
CA ALA A 120 -29.85 21.17 -39.79
C ALA A 120 -30.33 22.18 -40.83
N LYS A 121 -30.54 23.46 -40.46
CA LYS A 121 -30.91 24.53 -41.43
C LYS A 121 -29.84 24.71 -42.52
N PHE A 122 -28.58 24.42 -42.22
CA PHE A 122 -27.45 24.59 -43.14
C PHE A 122 -26.87 23.27 -43.66
N LEU A 123 -27.11 22.15 -42.98
CA LEU A 123 -26.49 20.86 -43.26
C LEU A 123 -27.42 19.80 -43.86
N VAL A 124 -28.72 20.06 -43.96
CA VAL A 124 -29.66 19.18 -44.67
C VAL A 124 -29.53 19.41 -46.18
N LYS A 125 -29.22 18.34 -46.92
CA LYS A 125 -29.11 18.40 -48.38
C LYS A 125 -30.49 18.61 -48.99
N VAL A 126 -30.59 19.56 -49.92
CA VAL A 126 -31.77 19.70 -50.78
C VAL A 126 -31.68 18.59 -51.83
N GLU A 127 -32.60 17.64 -51.80
CA GLU A 127 -32.69 16.59 -52.81
C GLU A 127 -33.25 17.20 -54.11
N VAL A 128 -32.38 17.38 -55.10
CA VAL A 128 -32.80 17.81 -56.46
C VAL A 128 -33.29 16.57 -57.21
N PRO A 129 -34.51 16.56 -57.75
CA PRO A 129 -35.02 15.44 -58.55
C PRO A 129 -34.08 15.08 -59.70
N SER A 130 -33.89 13.78 -59.94
CA SER A 130 -33.00 13.22 -60.96
C SER A 130 -33.35 13.63 -62.40
N GLU A 131 -34.51 14.23 -62.61
CA GLU A 131 -35.02 14.75 -63.88
C GLU A 131 -34.37 16.10 -64.28
N ILE A 132 -33.71 16.80 -63.34
CA ILE A 132 -33.11 18.13 -63.50
C ILE A 132 -31.59 18.08 -63.28
N HIS A 133 -30.99 16.90 -63.44
CA HIS A 133 -29.55 16.69 -63.28
C HIS A 133 -28.80 17.04 -64.57
N ASP A 134 -28.40 18.30 -64.71
CA ASP A 134 -27.47 18.80 -65.71
C ASP A 134 -26.04 18.90 -65.13
N ALA A 135 -25.01 19.02 -65.98
CA ALA A 135 -23.61 19.15 -65.54
C ALA A 135 -23.40 20.33 -64.56
N ASP A 136 -24.10 21.45 -64.79
CA ASP A 136 -24.04 22.64 -63.93
C ASP A 136 -24.70 22.41 -62.57
N THR A 137 -25.78 21.61 -62.51
CA THR A 137 -26.46 21.31 -61.23
C THR A 137 -25.64 20.34 -60.37
N VAL A 138 -24.90 19.42 -61.00
CA VAL A 138 -23.90 18.58 -60.30
C VAL A 138 -22.76 19.42 -59.74
N GLN A 139 -22.24 20.39 -60.50
CA GLN A 139 -21.17 21.26 -60.03
C GLN A 139 -21.62 22.12 -58.84
N LEU A 140 -22.80 22.73 -58.93
CA LEU A 140 -23.40 23.50 -57.82
C LEU A 140 -23.63 22.64 -56.57
N GLN A 141 -24.06 21.38 -56.73
CA GLN A 141 -24.17 20.44 -55.60
C GLN A 141 -22.82 20.18 -54.93
N ASN A 142 -21.75 20.01 -55.71
CA ASN A 142 -20.40 19.81 -55.18
C ASN A 142 -19.86 21.07 -54.46
N ASP A 143 -20.11 22.26 -55.01
CA ASP A 143 -19.75 23.53 -54.41
C ASP A 143 -20.48 23.76 -53.07
N ILE A 144 -21.77 23.42 -53.01
CA ILE A 144 -22.56 23.43 -51.77
C ILE A 144 -21.97 22.46 -50.74
N ILE A 145 -21.59 21.25 -51.14
CA ILE A 145 -20.97 20.27 -50.22
C ILE A 145 -19.66 20.82 -49.65
N THR A 146 -18.82 21.42 -50.48
CA THR A 146 -17.55 22.02 -50.03
C THR A 146 -17.79 23.20 -49.07
N CYS A 147 -18.80 24.03 -49.35
CA CYS A 147 -19.20 25.10 -48.45
C CYS A 147 -19.73 24.57 -47.11
N MET A 148 -20.51 23.49 -47.12
CA MET A 148 -21.00 22.82 -45.91
C MET A 148 -19.85 22.26 -45.06
N GLU A 149 -18.81 21.68 -45.67
CA GLU A 149 -17.63 21.19 -44.97
C GLU A 149 -16.83 22.32 -44.32
N ARG A 150 -16.60 23.40 -45.06
CA ARG A 150 -15.96 24.60 -44.52
C ARG A 150 -16.76 25.22 -43.37
N PHE A 151 -18.09 25.24 -43.48
CA PHE A 151 -18.97 25.70 -42.41
C PHE A 151 -18.82 24.85 -41.13
N LYS A 152 -18.78 23.51 -41.25
CA LYS A 152 -18.56 22.63 -40.09
C LYS A 152 -17.25 22.94 -39.37
N GLU A 153 -16.16 23.10 -40.12
CA GLU A 153 -14.84 23.37 -39.55
C GLU A 153 -14.81 24.72 -38.80
N ILE A 154 -15.37 25.78 -39.42
CA ILE A 154 -15.42 27.10 -38.80
C ILE A 154 -16.35 27.10 -37.58
N HIS A 155 -17.53 26.49 -37.69
CA HIS A 155 -18.49 26.39 -36.58
C HIS A 155 -17.87 25.66 -35.38
N GLN A 156 -17.18 24.54 -35.61
CA GLN A 156 -16.50 23.80 -34.56
C GLN A 156 -15.45 24.66 -33.84
N LYS A 157 -14.63 25.41 -34.59
CA LYS A 157 -13.64 26.34 -34.03
C LYS A 157 -14.31 27.44 -33.19
N VAL A 158 -15.44 27.99 -33.64
CA VAL A 158 -16.18 29.03 -32.91
C VAL A 158 -16.80 28.49 -31.62
N VAL A 159 -17.39 27.29 -31.64
CA VAL A 159 -17.95 26.66 -30.44
C VAL A 159 -16.86 26.41 -29.39
N GLN A 160 -15.70 25.91 -29.82
CA GLN A 160 -14.55 25.71 -28.93
C GLN A 160 -14.12 27.01 -28.24
N VAL A 161 -13.91 28.08 -29.02
CA VAL A 161 -13.50 29.39 -28.47
C VAL A 161 -14.57 29.99 -27.56
N ARG A 162 -15.86 29.77 -27.83
CA ARG A 162 -16.94 30.21 -26.93
C ARG A 162 -16.92 29.47 -25.59
N GLY A 163 -16.64 28.16 -25.60
CA GLY A 163 -16.44 27.39 -24.37
C GLY A 163 -15.28 27.96 -23.54
N ASP A 164 -14.17 28.28 -24.20
CA ASP A 164 -13.00 28.89 -23.55
C ASP A 164 -13.30 30.30 -22.99
N SER A 165 -14.21 31.07 -23.63
CA SER A 165 -14.61 32.40 -23.17
C SER A 165 -15.31 32.37 -21.81
N MET A 166 -16.11 31.33 -21.51
CA MET A 166 -16.76 31.21 -20.20
C MET A 166 -15.73 30.99 -19.08
N LEU A 167 -14.72 30.15 -19.34
CA LEU A 167 -13.60 29.97 -18.42
C LEU A 167 -12.82 31.28 -18.19
N ILE A 168 -12.65 32.08 -19.24
CA ILE A 168 -12.01 33.40 -19.13
C ILE A 168 -12.84 34.36 -18.26
N GLU A 169 -14.17 34.31 -18.32
CA GLU A 169 -15.04 35.14 -17.48
C GLU A 169 -14.94 34.76 -16.00
N ASP A 170 -14.90 33.47 -15.69
CA ASP A 170 -14.70 32.96 -14.32
C ASP A 170 -13.33 33.39 -13.78
N ILE A 171 -12.27 33.22 -14.56
CA ILE A 171 -10.92 33.67 -14.19
C ILE A 171 -10.89 35.19 -13.97
N LYS A 172 -11.59 35.97 -14.80
CA LYS A 172 -11.71 37.43 -14.61
C LYS A 172 -12.52 37.80 -13.37
N ALA A 173 -13.50 37.00 -12.98
CA ALA A 173 -14.25 37.20 -11.74
C ALA A 173 -13.37 36.93 -10.52
N ASP A 174 -12.64 35.81 -10.52
CA ASP A 174 -11.70 35.44 -9.47
C ASP A 174 -10.56 36.46 -9.34
N LEU A 175 -9.97 36.90 -10.45
CA LEU A 175 -8.96 37.96 -10.45
C LEU A 175 -9.49 39.25 -9.81
N ARG A 176 -10.72 39.65 -10.14
CA ARG A 176 -11.35 40.83 -9.53
C ARG A 176 -11.59 40.63 -8.03
N GLN A 177 -11.95 39.44 -7.59
CA GLN A 177 -12.07 39.13 -6.17
C GLN A 177 -10.70 39.21 -5.46
N MET A 178 -9.67 38.58 -6.01
CA MET A 178 -8.30 38.65 -5.50
C MET A 178 -7.77 40.09 -5.44
N GLU A 179 -8.09 40.92 -6.43
CA GLU A 179 -7.74 42.34 -6.44
C GLU A 179 -8.42 43.11 -5.30
N GLN A 180 -9.71 42.84 -5.06
CA GLN A 180 -10.45 43.43 -3.93
C GLN A 180 -9.86 42.98 -2.59
N GLU A 181 -9.57 41.69 -2.41
CA GLU A 181 -8.94 41.16 -1.20
C GLU A 181 -7.57 41.79 -0.96
N LYS A 182 -6.75 41.91 -2.02
CA LYS A 182 -5.46 42.61 -1.96
C LYS A 182 -5.62 44.07 -1.55
N GLU A 183 -6.61 44.78 -2.07
CA GLU A 183 -6.86 46.17 -1.69
C GLU A 183 -7.31 46.28 -0.23
N GLN A 184 -8.19 45.38 0.24
CA GLN A 184 -8.60 45.32 1.64
C GLN A 184 -7.42 45.03 2.58
N LEU A 185 -6.55 44.09 2.22
CA LEU A 185 -5.32 43.78 2.96
C LEU A 185 -4.38 44.99 2.99
N ASN A 186 -4.16 45.64 1.85
CA ASN A 186 -3.33 46.85 1.78
C ASN A 186 -3.89 47.98 2.66
N ARG A 187 -5.21 48.22 2.64
CA ARG A 187 -5.85 49.20 3.53
C ARG A 187 -5.67 48.82 5.01
N ARG A 188 -5.72 47.54 5.36
CA ARG A 188 -5.47 47.06 6.73
C ARG A 188 -4.00 47.22 7.13
N ILE A 189 -3.08 46.89 6.24
CA ILE A 189 -1.63 47.09 6.43
C ILE A 189 -1.33 48.58 6.61
N GLU A 190 -1.90 49.47 5.80
CA GLU A 190 -1.74 50.92 5.98
C GLU A 190 -2.25 51.39 7.34
N LYS A 191 -3.44 50.94 7.77
CA LYS A 191 -3.98 51.26 9.10
C LYS A 191 -3.03 50.82 10.22
N ILE A 192 -2.46 49.62 10.12
CA ILE A 192 -1.50 49.10 11.11
C ILE A 192 -0.19 49.88 11.04
N ARG A 193 0.36 50.12 9.85
CA ARG A 193 1.56 50.93 9.66
C ARG A 193 1.40 52.32 10.28
N ARG A 194 0.28 53.01 10.04
CA ARG A 194 0.00 54.32 10.67
C ARG A 194 0.03 54.28 12.20
N LYS A 195 -0.46 53.18 12.82
CA LYS A 195 -0.41 53.02 14.29
C LYS A 195 1.00 52.76 14.82
N VAL A 196 1.88 52.22 13.98
CA VAL A 196 3.18 51.65 14.34
C VAL A 196 4.34 52.60 14.00
N VAL A 197 4.15 53.55 13.08
CA VAL A 197 5.15 54.53 12.61
C VAL A 197 5.79 55.36 13.75
N ASN A 198 5.09 55.59 14.85
CA ASN A 198 5.60 56.40 15.96
C ASN A 198 6.46 55.62 16.97
N MET A 199 6.69 54.31 16.76
CA MET A 199 7.53 53.52 17.66
C MET A 199 9.04 53.71 17.34
N PRO A 200 9.89 53.92 18.37
CA PRO A 200 11.33 53.97 18.17
C PRO A 200 11.89 52.60 17.75
N ASN A 201 12.95 52.59 16.94
CA ASN A 201 13.59 51.38 16.40
C ASN A 201 12.65 50.45 15.63
N LEU A 202 11.67 51.01 14.93
CA LEU A 202 10.62 50.27 14.25
C LEU A 202 11.13 49.16 13.31
N ASP A 203 12.11 49.47 12.45
CA ASP A 203 12.61 48.51 11.45
C ASP A 203 13.28 47.29 12.11
N ARG A 204 14.00 47.49 13.22
CA ARG A 204 14.57 46.39 14.00
C ARG A 204 13.48 45.53 14.65
N ILE A 205 12.44 46.16 15.20
CA ILE A 205 11.33 45.45 15.85
C ILE A 205 10.54 44.64 14.81
N ILE A 206 10.25 45.22 13.63
CA ILE A 206 9.58 44.51 12.55
C ILE A 206 10.44 43.33 12.09
N SER A 207 11.73 43.54 11.83
CA SER A 207 12.63 42.46 11.40
C SER A 207 12.72 41.33 12.42
N GLY A 208 12.77 41.66 13.72
CA GLY A 208 12.72 40.68 14.80
C GLY A 208 11.39 39.93 14.88
N ALA A 209 10.27 40.63 14.74
CA ALA A 209 8.93 40.02 14.71
C ALA A 209 8.72 39.12 13.47
N GLU A 210 9.27 39.50 12.31
CA GLU A 210 9.26 38.69 11.11
C GLU A 210 10.10 37.42 11.24
N ALA A 211 11.27 37.51 11.88
CA ALA A 211 12.10 36.35 12.18
C ALA A 211 11.38 35.42 13.19
N HIS A 212 10.83 35.98 14.26
CA HIS A 212 10.09 35.22 15.26
C HIS A 212 8.88 34.50 14.65
N ARG A 213 8.07 35.19 13.84
CA ARG A 213 6.93 34.58 13.14
C ARG A 213 7.36 33.44 12.22
N ARG A 214 8.44 33.61 11.45
CA ARG A 214 8.97 32.53 10.58
C ARG A 214 9.42 31.31 11.37
N GLU A 215 10.11 31.52 12.49
CA GLU A 215 10.51 30.41 13.36
C GLU A 215 9.30 29.75 14.03
N LEU A 216 8.25 30.51 14.36
CA LEU A 216 7.02 29.98 14.96
C LEU A 216 6.22 29.13 13.95
N GLU A 217 6.04 29.60 12.71
CA GLU A 217 5.44 28.82 11.61
C GLU A 217 6.26 27.55 11.32
N ARG A 218 7.59 27.66 11.33
CA ARG A 218 8.48 26.49 11.18
C ARG A 218 8.34 25.52 12.35
N PHE A 219 8.23 26.01 13.58
CA PHE A 219 8.01 25.19 14.75
C PHE A 219 6.65 24.47 14.70
N GLU A 220 5.58 25.18 14.32
CA GLU A 220 4.24 24.60 14.16
C GLU A 220 4.20 23.51 13.10
N THR A 221 4.79 23.75 11.92
CA THR A 221 4.88 22.76 10.85
C THR A 221 5.68 21.52 11.27
N LEU A 222 6.83 21.71 11.93
CA LEU A 222 7.60 20.61 12.50
C LEU A 222 6.83 19.85 13.59
N ASN A 223 6.03 20.56 14.40
CA ASN A 223 5.23 19.94 15.45
C ASN A 223 4.11 19.07 14.87
N VAL A 224 3.43 19.53 13.81
CA VAL A 224 2.45 18.73 13.05
C VAL A 224 3.12 17.50 12.47
N GLN A 225 4.26 17.65 11.77
CA GLN A 225 5.01 16.52 11.21
C GLN A 225 5.46 15.53 12.29
N ARG A 226 5.92 16.01 13.45
CA ARG A 226 6.29 15.17 14.59
C ARG A 226 5.10 14.36 15.09
N GLN A 227 3.92 14.98 15.19
CA GLN A 227 2.71 14.30 15.63
C GLN A 227 2.25 13.25 14.59
N GLU A 228 2.32 13.57 13.30
CA GLU A 228 2.02 12.64 12.20
C GLU A 228 2.98 11.43 12.23
N GLN A 229 4.29 11.67 12.35
CA GLN A 229 5.29 10.61 12.45
C GLN A 229 5.08 9.74 13.69
N ARG A 230 4.82 10.35 14.85
CA ARG A 230 4.50 9.61 16.08
C ARG A 230 3.27 8.72 15.91
N ASN A 231 2.21 9.26 15.30
CA ASN A 231 1.01 8.48 14.99
C ASN A 231 1.30 7.36 14.00
N ALA A 232 2.14 7.59 12.98
CA ALA A 232 2.53 6.57 12.01
C ALA A 232 3.31 5.42 12.66
N VAL A 233 4.23 5.72 13.57
CA VAL A 233 4.97 4.70 14.35
C VAL A 233 4.00 3.89 15.20
N ILE A 234 3.11 4.54 15.96
CA ILE A 234 2.10 3.85 16.79
C ILE A 234 1.22 2.92 15.93
N ASN A 235 0.78 3.37 14.75
CA ASN A 235 -0.03 2.56 13.85
C ASN A 235 0.75 1.36 13.28
N ALA A 236 2.05 1.53 13.00
CA ALA A 236 2.92 0.46 12.54
C ALA A 236 3.13 -0.59 13.65
N ASP A 237 3.40 -0.15 14.88
CA ASP A 237 3.56 -1.03 16.04
C ASP A 237 2.28 -1.84 16.32
N GLN A 238 1.12 -1.20 16.28
CA GLN A 238 -0.17 -1.88 16.41
C GLN A 238 -0.43 -2.87 15.28
N LYS A 239 0.05 -2.59 14.06
CA LYS A 239 -0.06 -3.55 12.94
C LYS A 239 0.85 -4.75 13.15
N ILE A 240 2.07 -4.55 13.64
CA ILE A 240 3.01 -5.62 13.96
C ILE A 240 2.41 -6.51 15.06
N GLN A 241 1.90 -5.93 16.15
CA GLN A 241 1.27 -6.69 17.24
C GLN A 241 0.08 -7.53 16.75
N ARG A 242 -0.79 -6.98 15.88
CA ARG A 242 -1.89 -7.74 15.28
C ARG A 242 -1.41 -8.90 14.43
N LEU A 243 -0.39 -8.69 13.60
CA LEU A 243 0.18 -9.75 12.77
C LEU A 243 0.85 -10.84 13.62
N GLU A 244 1.49 -10.47 14.74
CA GLU A 244 2.06 -11.42 15.70
C GLU A 244 0.97 -12.24 16.41
N SER A 245 -0.15 -11.63 16.80
CA SER A 245 -1.30 -12.35 17.36
C SER A 245 -1.87 -13.33 16.36
N GLN A 246 -2.15 -12.89 15.12
CA GLN A 246 -2.65 -13.76 14.05
C GLN A 246 -1.69 -14.91 13.76
N LEU A 247 -0.39 -14.66 13.73
CA LEU A 247 0.61 -15.69 13.51
C LEU A 247 0.61 -16.71 14.65
N LYS A 248 0.44 -16.25 15.89
CA LYS A 248 0.36 -17.11 17.08
C LYS A 248 -0.95 -17.92 17.12
N GLU A 249 -2.08 -17.32 16.78
CA GLU A 249 -3.36 -18.01 16.60
C GLU A 249 -3.24 -19.08 15.53
N VAL A 250 -2.74 -18.76 14.34
CA VAL A 250 -2.50 -19.75 13.27
C VAL A 250 -1.56 -20.87 13.72
N ARG A 251 -0.54 -20.57 14.55
CA ARG A 251 0.33 -21.59 15.14
C ARG A 251 -0.37 -22.48 16.16
N GLN A 252 -1.19 -21.92 17.05
CA GLN A 252 -1.99 -22.69 18.01
C GLN A 252 -3.07 -23.51 17.30
N GLN A 253 -3.71 -22.93 16.29
CA GLN A 253 -4.74 -23.56 15.47
C GLN A 253 -4.16 -24.67 14.58
N ALA A 254 -2.90 -24.56 14.13
CA ALA A 254 -2.20 -25.65 13.46
C ALA A 254 -1.98 -26.87 14.38
N GLU A 255 -1.96 -26.69 15.71
CA GLU A 255 -1.88 -27.79 16.69
C GLU A 255 -3.27 -28.40 16.99
N THR A 256 -4.36 -27.64 16.85
CA THR A 256 -5.76 -28.10 17.02
C THR A 256 -6.47 -28.30 15.69
N LEU A 257 -6.44 -29.54 15.19
CA LEU A 257 -6.89 -29.95 13.86
C LEU A 257 -8.43 -30.08 13.70
N ASP A 258 -9.25 -29.13 14.18
CA ASP A 258 -10.70 -29.10 13.88
C ASP A 258 -11.12 -27.83 13.11
N PRO A 259 -11.31 -27.92 11.79
CA PRO A 259 -11.71 -26.81 10.94
C PRO A 259 -13.13 -26.25 11.22
N SER A 260 -14.03 -27.04 11.82
CA SER A 260 -15.42 -26.58 12.05
C SER A 260 -15.50 -25.61 13.22
N ASP A 261 -14.79 -25.91 14.30
CA ASP A 261 -14.68 -25.03 15.46
C ASP A 261 -13.94 -23.74 15.11
N LEU A 262 -12.95 -23.82 14.21
CA LEU A 262 -12.24 -22.65 13.68
C LEU A 262 -13.17 -21.69 12.93
N ILE A 263 -14.03 -22.22 12.05
CA ILE A 263 -14.97 -21.40 11.29
C ILE A 263 -15.96 -20.73 12.26
N ALA A 264 -16.47 -21.45 13.25
CA ALA A 264 -17.38 -20.89 14.25
C ALA A 264 -16.74 -19.76 15.07
N GLN A 265 -15.47 -19.90 15.47
CA GLN A 265 -14.74 -18.84 16.18
C GLN A 265 -14.50 -17.62 15.28
N LEU A 266 -14.11 -17.83 14.01
CA LEU A 266 -13.92 -16.74 13.06
C LEU A 266 -15.23 -16.01 12.74
N ASP A 267 -16.35 -16.72 12.64
CA ASP A 267 -17.66 -16.11 12.45
C ASP A 267 -18.06 -15.24 13.66
N GLU A 268 -17.85 -15.71 14.89
CA GLU A 268 -18.08 -14.92 16.11
C GLU A 268 -17.15 -13.69 16.17
N GLU A 269 -15.88 -13.83 15.78
CA GLU A 269 -14.95 -12.71 15.67
C GLU A 269 -15.36 -11.70 14.59
N MET A 270 -15.87 -12.16 13.44
CA MET A 270 -16.38 -11.30 12.39
C MET A 270 -17.61 -10.53 12.84
N GLU A 271 -18.55 -11.16 13.54
CA GLU A 271 -19.73 -10.49 14.09
C GLU A 271 -19.36 -9.45 15.16
N THR A 272 -18.48 -9.81 16.09
CA THR A 272 -18.01 -8.89 17.14
C THR A 272 -17.22 -7.71 16.56
N ASN A 273 -16.31 -7.97 15.62
CA ASN A 273 -15.56 -6.92 14.93
C ASN A 273 -16.47 -6.05 14.06
N GLY A 274 -17.48 -6.62 13.41
CA GLY A 274 -18.50 -5.87 12.66
C GLY A 274 -19.29 -4.91 13.55
N PHE A 275 -19.69 -5.33 14.75
CA PHE A 275 -20.33 -4.44 15.72
C PHE A 275 -19.39 -3.33 16.20
N LEU A 276 -18.14 -3.66 16.52
CA LEU A 276 -17.13 -2.67 16.95
C LEU A 276 -16.84 -1.64 15.85
N MET A 277 -16.77 -2.07 14.59
CA MET A 277 -16.56 -1.17 13.45
C MET A 277 -17.70 -0.16 13.32
N GLN A 278 -18.97 -0.61 13.38
CA GLN A 278 -20.12 0.30 13.33
C GLN A 278 -20.11 1.31 14.47
N LYS A 279 -19.70 0.90 15.68
CA LYS A 279 -19.54 1.80 16.82
C LYS A 279 -18.43 2.82 16.60
N LEU A 280 -17.25 2.37 16.17
CA LEU A 280 -16.09 3.23 15.88
C LEU A 280 -16.39 4.25 14.78
N GLU A 281 -17.14 3.88 13.74
CA GLU A 281 -17.54 4.83 12.69
C GLU A 281 -18.42 5.97 13.21
N ARG A 282 -19.34 5.67 14.13
CA ARG A 282 -20.17 6.70 14.78
C ARG A 282 -19.30 7.61 15.64
N GLU A 283 -18.41 7.04 16.45
CA GLU A 283 -17.49 7.80 17.29
C GLU A 283 -16.49 8.65 16.49
N ILE A 284 -15.98 8.16 15.36
CA ILE A 284 -15.11 8.92 14.47
C ILE A 284 -15.90 10.09 13.85
N ARG A 285 -17.14 9.86 13.42
CA ARG A 285 -18.00 10.93 12.89
C ARG A 285 -18.28 12.00 13.94
N THR A 286 -18.62 11.63 15.17
CA THR A 286 -18.87 12.59 16.25
C THR A 286 -17.60 13.36 16.61
N LYS A 287 -16.46 12.68 16.78
CA LYS A 287 -15.16 13.35 17.06
C LYS A 287 -14.74 14.29 15.93
N LYS A 288 -14.88 13.89 14.66
CA LYS A 288 -14.64 14.77 13.51
C LYS A 288 -15.55 16.00 13.54
N GLY A 289 -16.84 15.83 13.87
CA GLY A 289 -17.77 16.93 14.07
C GLY A 289 -17.29 17.91 15.14
N VAL A 290 -16.89 17.41 16.31
CA VAL A 290 -16.34 18.24 17.40
C VAL A 290 -15.08 18.98 16.96
N VAL A 291 -14.16 18.35 16.21
CA VAL A 291 -12.96 19.01 15.70
C VAL A 291 -13.31 20.13 14.72
N ILE A 292 -14.29 19.91 13.83
CA ILE A 292 -14.75 20.95 12.88
C ILE A 292 -15.36 22.13 13.65
N GLU A 293 -16.19 21.88 14.65
CA GLU A 293 -16.80 22.93 15.46
C GLU A 293 -15.74 23.67 16.31
N LEU A 294 -14.78 22.98 16.91
CA LEU A 294 -13.67 23.62 17.63
C LEU A 294 -12.78 24.44 16.71
N ALA A 295 -12.52 23.97 15.48
CA ALA A 295 -11.80 24.74 14.47
C ALA A 295 -12.59 26.00 14.05
N ARG A 296 -13.93 25.90 13.95
CA ARG A 296 -14.79 27.07 13.71
C ARG A 296 -14.71 28.06 14.87
N VAL A 297 -14.81 27.58 16.12
CA VAL A 297 -14.70 28.41 17.33
C VAL A 297 -13.32 29.09 17.43
N SER A 298 -12.24 28.39 17.09
CA SER A 298 -10.89 28.97 17.05
C SER A 298 -10.74 30.08 16.01
N ASN A 299 -11.54 30.04 14.93
CA ASN A 299 -11.51 31.03 13.85
C ASN A 299 -12.51 32.18 14.08
N LEU A 300 -13.40 32.07 15.06
CA LEU A 300 -14.30 33.15 15.44
C LEU A 300 -13.55 34.20 16.28
N PRO A 301 -13.80 35.50 16.07
CA PRO A 301 -13.37 36.54 17.00
C PRO A 301 -13.87 36.23 18.41
N THR A 302 -13.07 36.53 19.43
CA THR A 302 -13.34 36.22 20.85
C THR A 302 -14.82 36.31 21.21
N ILE A 303 -15.47 35.14 21.36
CA ILE A 303 -16.85 35.01 21.78
C ILE A 303 -16.96 35.61 23.19
N ASP A 304 -17.95 36.49 23.41
CA ASP A 304 -18.19 37.04 24.73
C ASP A 304 -18.79 35.97 25.66
N GLN A 305 -18.40 35.97 26.93
CA GLN A 305 -18.89 34.97 27.89
C GLN A 305 -20.42 35.00 28.01
N SER A 306 -21.04 36.17 27.75
CA SER A 306 -22.49 36.35 27.67
C SER A 306 -23.13 35.53 26.53
N GLU A 307 -22.51 35.48 25.35
CA GLU A 307 -23.03 34.75 24.19
C GLU A 307 -22.98 33.23 24.43
N VAL A 308 -21.93 32.75 25.10
CA VAL A 308 -21.83 31.34 25.52
C VAL A 308 -22.94 30.99 26.51
N ASP A 309 -23.22 31.87 27.46
CA ASP A 309 -24.25 31.63 28.47
C ASP A 309 -25.66 31.73 27.89
N ASP A 310 -25.89 32.58 26.88
CA ASP A 310 -27.15 32.61 26.14
C ASP A 310 -27.35 31.36 25.27
N LEU A 311 -26.30 30.85 24.61
CA LEU A 311 -26.34 29.56 23.91
C LEU A 311 -26.63 28.39 24.86
N LYS A 312 -26.04 28.39 26.07
CA LYS A 312 -26.36 27.38 27.08
C LYS A 312 -27.83 27.46 27.51
N ARG A 313 -28.36 28.67 27.74
CA ARG A 313 -29.78 28.86 28.07
C ARG A 313 -30.68 28.37 26.94
N GLU A 314 -30.31 28.60 25.68
CA GLU A 314 -31.05 28.08 24.53
C GLU A 314 -31.02 26.55 24.48
N VAL A 315 -29.85 25.92 24.68
CA VAL A 315 -29.71 24.46 24.77
C VAL A 315 -30.55 23.89 25.91
N ASP A 316 -30.52 24.52 27.09
CA ASP A 316 -31.32 24.09 28.24
C ASP A 316 -32.83 24.24 27.97
N ALA A 317 -33.25 25.32 27.32
CA ALA A 317 -34.64 25.55 26.93
C ALA A 317 -35.12 24.52 25.88
N VAL A 318 -34.27 24.20 24.89
CA VAL A 318 -34.56 23.18 23.88
C VAL A 318 -34.61 21.80 24.52
N ASN A 319 -33.69 21.46 25.41
CA ASN A 319 -33.70 20.19 26.14
C ASN A 319 -34.95 20.06 27.02
N ALA A 320 -35.35 21.12 27.72
CA ALA A 320 -36.59 21.13 28.49
C ALA A 320 -37.82 20.91 27.59
N ARG A 321 -37.84 21.54 26.41
CA ARG A 321 -38.90 21.31 25.42
C ARG A 321 -38.90 19.88 24.87
N LEU A 322 -37.71 19.30 24.67
CA LEU A 322 -37.55 17.93 24.19
C LEU A 322 -38.10 16.93 25.23
N ILE A 323 -37.80 17.12 26.51
CA ILE A 323 -38.34 16.32 27.62
C ILE A 323 -39.88 16.40 27.63
N VAL A 324 -40.45 17.61 27.53
CA VAL A 324 -41.91 17.77 27.47
C VAL A 324 -42.52 17.05 26.26
N LEU A 325 -41.87 17.12 25.09
CA LEU A 325 -42.32 16.40 23.89
C LEU A 325 -42.19 14.88 24.03
N GLU A 326 -41.16 14.38 24.71
CA GLU A 326 -41.00 12.96 25.02
C GLU A 326 -42.11 12.48 25.97
N GLU A 327 -42.41 13.24 27.03
CA GLU A 327 -43.52 12.94 27.93
C GLU A 327 -44.88 12.98 27.21
N ASP A 328 -45.12 13.96 26.34
CA ASP A 328 -46.35 14.06 25.56
C ASP A 328 -46.46 12.90 24.55
N ARG A 329 -45.35 12.48 23.93
CA ARG A 329 -45.31 11.28 23.09
C ARG A 329 -45.69 10.05 23.90
N ASP A 330 -45.04 9.85 25.04
CA ASP A 330 -45.26 8.66 25.88
C ASP A 330 -46.71 8.62 26.41
N LYS A 331 -47.28 9.75 26.83
CA LYS A 331 -48.71 9.87 27.22
C LYS A 331 -49.68 9.59 26.06
N ARG A 332 -49.35 9.97 24.82
CA ARG A 332 -50.17 9.68 23.63
C ARG A 332 -50.13 8.19 23.25
N GLU A 333 -49.01 7.53 23.51
CA GLU A 333 -48.81 6.11 23.22
C GLU A 333 -49.46 5.18 24.26
N GLU A 334 -49.73 5.65 25.49
CA GLU A 334 -50.44 4.89 26.54
C GLU A 334 -51.88 4.45 26.13
N GLY A 335 -52.47 5.06 25.09
CA GLY A 335 -53.80 4.73 24.58
C GLY A 335 -53.85 3.67 23.47
N TYR A 336 -52.69 3.19 22.99
CA TYR A 336 -52.59 2.16 21.95
C TYR A 336 -52.14 0.82 22.58
N ASP A 337 -52.71 -0.30 22.13
CA ASP A 337 -52.48 -1.65 22.69
C ASP A 337 -51.01 -2.12 22.55
N GLU A 338 -50.27 -1.52 21.63
CA GLU A 338 -48.83 -1.74 21.44
C GLU A 338 -48.02 -0.71 22.24
N ASN A 339 -47.67 -1.04 23.48
CA ASN A 339 -46.85 -0.17 24.33
C ASN A 339 -45.39 -0.12 23.82
N PHE A 340 -45.14 0.74 22.84
CA PHE A 340 -43.81 0.98 22.25
C PHE A 340 -42.79 1.52 23.25
N SER A 341 -43.21 2.12 24.36
CA SER A 341 -42.33 2.57 25.43
C SER A 341 -41.58 1.38 26.07
N ILE A 342 -42.25 0.25 26.28
CA ILE A 342 -41.62 -0.98 26.80
C ILE A 342 -40.56 -1.48 25.82
N TYR A 343 -40.84 -1.51 24.51
CA TYR A 343 -39.88 -1.95 23.51
C TYR A 343 -38.68 -0.99 23.39
N ARG A 344 -38.88 0.33 23.52
CA ARG A 344 -37.77 1.31 23.58
C ARG A 344 -36.90 1.08 24.82
N HIS A 345 -37.50 0.85 25.98
CA HIS A 345 -36.76 0.54 27.21
C HIS A 345 -36.02 -0.80 27.12
N GLN A 346 -36.64 -1.83 26.51
CA GLN A 346 -35.98 -3.11 26.26
C GLN A 346 -34.80 -2.94 25.28
N ALA A 347 -35.00 -2.22 24.17
CA ALA A 347 -33.93 -1.93 23.20
C ALA A 347 -32.78 -1.16 23.85
N ALA A 348 -33.07 -0.12 24.64
CA ALA A 348 -32.06 0.64 25.38
C ALA A 348 -31.32 -0.23 26.41
N THR A 349 -32.02 -1.17 27.07
CA THR A 349 -31.41 -2.11 28.02
C THR A 349 -30.49 -3.11 27.30
N VAL A 350 -30.93 -3.65 26.16
CA VAL A 350 -30.12 -4.54 25.32
C VAL A 350 -28.89 -3.80 24.79
N GLU A 351 -29.04 -2.57 24.32
CA GLU A 351 -27.93 -1.73 23.86
C GLU A 351 -26.93 -1.46 24.99
N ARG A 352 -27.40 -1.12 26.19
CA ARG A 352 -26.53 -0.95 27.38
C ARG A 352 -25.78 -2.24 27.72
N LYS A 353 -26.45 -3.39 27.71
CA LYS A 353 -25.81 -4.70 27.94
C LYS A 353 -24.77 -5.01 26.87
N LYS A 354 -25.08 -4.76 25.60
CA LYS A 354 -24.15 -4.97 24.47
C LYS A 354 -22.93 -4.05 24.57
N ASN A 355 -23.14 -2.79 24.96
CA ASN A 355 -22.05 -1.83 25.20
C ASN A 355 -21.19 -2.22 26.41
N ALA A 356 -21.80 -2.71 27.50
CA ALA A 356 -21.07 -3.22 28.66
C ALA A 356 -20.23 -4.45 28.32
N ALA A 357 -20.81 -5.42 27.59
CA ALA A 357 -20.09 -6.60 27.11
C ALA A 357 -18.93 -6.23 26.17
N ALA A 358 -19.15 -5.29 25.23
CA ALA A 358 -18.09 -4.78 24.37
C ALA A 358 -16.97 -4.07 25.15
N SER A 359 -17.32 -3.34 26.21
CA SER A 359 -16.34 -2.71 27.10
C SER A 359 -15.53 -3.76 27.86
N GLN A 360 -16.18 -4.80 28.40
CA GLN A 360 -15.50 -5.92 29.08
C GLN A 360 -14.59 -6.69 28.12
N LEU A 361 -15.03 -6.93 26.88
CA LEU A 361 -14.20 -7.55 25.85
C LEU A 361 -12.98 -6.70 25.53
N GLN A 362 -13.14 -5.38 25.41
CA GLN A 362 -12.03 -4.46 25.17
C GLN A 362 -11.06 -4.41 26.35
N GLU A 363 -11.56 -4.42 27.59
CA GLU A 363 -10.75 -4.49 28.81
C GLU A 363 -9.96 -5.80 28.85
N GLY A 364 -10.61 -6.94 28.60
CA GLY A 364 -9.93 -8.24 28.51
C GLY A 364 -8.87 -8.30 27.40
N ARG A 365 -9.14 -7.71 26.23
CA ARG A 365 -8.15 -7.57 25.14
C ARG A 365 -6.96 -6.71 25.58
N ASN A 366 -7.22 -5.57 26.23
CA ASN A 366 -6.17 -4.68 26.73
C ASN A 366 -5.30 -5.36 27.80
N ASP A 367 -5.91 -6.13 28.71
CA ASP A 367 -5.21 -6.90 29.74
C ASP A 367 -4.32 -7.99 29.12
N LEU A 368 -4.83 -8.67 28.09
CA LEU A 368 -4.07 -9.67 27.34
C LEU A 368 -2.85 -9.02 26.65
N ASP A 369 -3.05 -7.88 25.99
CA ASP A 369 -1.98 -7.09 25.37
C ASP A 369 -0.96 -6.56 26.39
N GLU A 370 -1.40 -6.16 27.58
CA GLU A 370 -0.52 -5.76 28.67
C GLU A 370 0.30 -6.95 29.17
N MET A 371 -0.33 -8.11 29.39
CA MET A 371 0.36 -9.33 29.81
C MET A 371 1.34 -9.82 28.74
N HIS A 372 1.02 -9.65 27.45
CA HIS A 372 1.94 -9.91 26.35
C HIS A 372 3.12 -8.95 26.33
N ARG A 373 2.90 -7.64 26.52
CA ARG A 373 3.99 -6.67 26.65
C ARG A 373 4.89 -6.97 27.85
N ARG A 374 4.31 -7.31 29.00
CA ARG A 374 5.07 -7.72 30.19
C ARG A 374 5.88 -9.00 29.94
N LEU A 375 5.32 -9.98 29.23
CA LEU A 375 6.05 -11.19 28.84
C LEU A 375 7.19 -10.91 27.87
N ALA A 376 6.97 -10.06 26.87
CA ALA A 376 8.00 -9.65 25.92
C ALA A 376 9.14 -8.90 26.63
N GLN A 377 8.79 -7.93 27.47
CA GLN A 377 9.76 -7.19 28.29
C GLN A 377 10.56 -8.14 29.19
N ARG A 378 9.88 -9.06 29.89
CA ARG A 378 10.55 -10.04 30.76
C ARG A 378 11.41 -11.01 29.95
N LYS A 379 11.02 -11.36 28.73
CA LYS A 379 11.84 -12.17 27.82
C LYS A 379 13.11 -11.42 27.42
N ASP A 380 13.01 -10.13 27.08
CA ASP A 380 14.17 -9.30 26.73
C ASP A 380 15.09 -9.03 27.93
N GLU A 381 14.54 -8.81 29.13
CA GLU A 381 15.31 -8.74 30.38
C GLU A 381 16.06 -10.04 30.66
N MET A 382 15.43 -11.20 30.42
CA MET A 382 16.10 -12.49 30.57
C MET A 382 17.17 -12.71 29.48
N ARG A 383 16.93 -12.25 28.24
CA ARG A 383 17.92 -12.30 27.14
C ARG A 383 19.15 -11.43 27.44
N THR A 384 18.93 -10.21 27.94
CA THR A 384 20.01 -9.28 28.31
C THR A 384 20.83 -9.81 29.49
N ASN A 385 20.17 -10.38 30.51
CA ASN A 385 20.85 -10.98 31.66
C ASN A 385 21.62 -12.27 31.32
N ASN A 386 21.16 -13.05 30.34
CA ASN A 386 21.84 -14.27 29.88
C ASN A 386 22.86 -14.05 28.74
N GLY A 387 23.32 -12.81 28.51
CA GLY A 387 24.36 -12.53 27.52
C GLY A 387 23.90 -12.67 26.07
N GLY A 388 22.61 -12.49 25.80
CA GLY A 388 22.01 -12.53 24.46
C GLY A 388 21.46 -13.89 24.04
N GLU A 389 21.62 -14.94 24.86
CA GLU A 389 21.12 -16.28 24.58
C GLU A 389 19.75 -16.53 25.21
N ASP A 390 18.82 -17.11 24.44
CA ASP A 390 17.46 -17.42 24.92
C ASP A 390 17.53 -18.46 26.05
N VAL A 391 16.81 -18.21 27.14
CA VAL A 391 16.78 -19.09 28.31
C VAL A 391 16.16 -20.43 27.92
N VAL A 392 16.98 -21.49 27.92
CA VAL A 392 16.56 -22.86 27.62
C VAL A 392 15.49 -23.28 28.64
N THR A 393 14.27 -23.56 28.16
CA THR A 393 13.16 -23.99 29.02
C THR A 393 13.53 -25.31 29.73
N SER A 394 13.04 -25.56 30.94
CA SER A 394 13.30 -26.81 31.69
C SER A 394 13.04 -28.09 30.88
N LEU A 395 12.05 -28.05 29.97
CA LEU A 395 11.76 -29.16 29.04
C LEU A 395 12.86 -29.31 27.97
N GLN A 396 13.32 -28.20 27.38
CA GLN A 396 14.41 -28.20 26.41
C GLN A 396 15.73 -28.65 27.05
N PHE A 397 16.00 -28.24 28.29
CA PHE A 397 17.17 -28.69 29.05
C PHE A 397 17.10 -30.20 29.34
N LYS A 398 15.94 -30.71 29.75
CA LYS A 398 15.73 -32.16 29.97
C LYS A 398 15.93 -32.95 28.67
N ASN A 399 15.44 -32.45 27.55
CA ASN A 399 15.65 -33.07 26.23
C ASN A 399 17.12 -33.03 25.81
N TYR A 400 17.82 -31.92 26.07
CA TYR A 400 19.25 -31.79 25.83
C TYR A 400 20.08 -32.77 26.68
N VAL A 401 19.76 -32.89 27.97
CA VAL A 401 20.40 -33.87 28.88
C VAL A 401 20.14 -35.30 28.42
N ASN A 402 18.93 -35.62 27.98
CA ASN A 402 18.61 -36.94 27.42
C ASN A 402 19.39 -37.21 26.13
N LYS A 403 19.54 -36.20 25.26
CA LYS A 403 20.37 -36.30 24.04
C LYS A 403 21.84 -36.51 24.37
N LEU A 404 22.37 -35.81 25.37
CA LEU A 404 23.72 -36.01 25.89
C LEU A 404 23.92 -37.40 26.49
N ARG A 405 22.94 -37.92 27.25
CA ARG A 405 22.97 -39.31 27.75
C ARG A 405 22.98 -40.31 26.61
N GLY A 406 22.14 -40.10 25.59
CA GLY A 406 22.14 -40.89 24.36
C GLY A 406 23.51 -40.90 23.70
N MET A 407 24.09 -39.72 23.44
CA MET A 407 25.43 -39.59 22.87
C MET A 407 26.52 -40.23 23.73
N THR A 408 26.42 -40.14 25.06
CA THR A 408 27.37 -40.78 25.99
C THR A 408 27.30 -42.31 25.91
N ILE A 409 26.08 -42.87 25.80
CA ILE A 409 25.88 -44.31 25.60
C ILE A 409 26.45 -44.74 24.25
N THR A 410 26.17 -43.98 23.18
CA THR A 410 26.71 -44.28 21.83
C THR A 410 28.23 -44.20 21.81
N TYR A 411 28.81 -43.19 22.45
CA TYR A 411 30.26 -43.05 22.59
C TYR A 411 30.87 -44.23 23.34
N LYS A 412 30.30 -44.64 24.48
CA LYS A 412 30.77 -45.81 25.25
C LYS A 412 30.70 -47.09 24.42
N LYS A 413 29.61 -47.30 23.68
CA LYS A 413 29.46 -48.44 22.77
C LYS A 413 30.54 -48.44 21.68
N LYS A 414 30.72 -47.32 21.00
CA LYS A 414 31.74 -47.16 19.94
C LYS A 414 33.17 -47.32 20.45
N ARG A 415 33.42 -46.88 21.68
CA ARG A 415 34.70 -47.09 22.36
C ARG A 415 34.94 -48.56 22.68
N GLY A 416 33.93 -49.30 23.13
CA GLY A 416 34.00 -50.74 23.32
C GLY A 416 34.26 -51.48 22.00
N GLU A 417 33.51 -51.18 20.95
CA GLU A 417 33.73 -51.74 19.60
C GLU A 417 35.17 -51.49 19.10
N LEU A 418 35.74 -50.31 19.38
CA LEU A 418 37.13 -50.01 19.06
C LEU A 418 38.15 -50.82 19.87
N GLU A 419 37.84 -51.11 21.14
CA GLU A 419 38.68 -51.91 22.02
C GLU A 419 38.66 -53.39 21.60
N ASP A 420 37.49 -53.90 21.21
CA ASP A 420 37.32 -55.23 20.63
C ASP A 420 38.14 -55.38 19.34
N ILE A 421 38.01 -54.44 18.40
CA ILE A 421 38.80 -54.45 17.15
C ILE A 421 40.31 -54.41 17.43
N LYS A 422 40.75 -53.64 18.42
CA LYS A 422 42.17 -53.61 18.81
C LYS A 422 42.62 -54.96 19.38
N SER A 423 41.79 -55.60 20.20
CA SER A 423 42.09 -56.92 20.76
C SER A 423 42.17 -57.98 19.65
N GLU A 424 41.25 -57.94 18.69
CA GLU A 424 41.22 -58.84 17.53
C GLU A 424 42.44 -58.62 16.64
N ASN A 425 42.84 -57.36 16.41
CA ASN A 425 44.05 -57.04 15.66
C ASN A 425 45.32 -57.59 16.33
N LEU A 426 45.42 -57.53 17.67
CA LEU A 426 46.52 -58.12 18.42
C LEU A 426 46.53 -59.65 18.29
N ILE A 427 45.36 -60.29 18.40
CA ILE A 427 45.22 -61.74 18.22
C ILE A 427 45.63 -62.13 16.80
N LEU A 428 45.12 -61.42 15.79
CA LEU A 428 45.41 -61.65 14.37
C LEU A 428 46.91 -61.49 14.08
N THR A 429 47.52 -60.42 14.59
CA THR A 429 48.97 -60.19 14.49
C THR A 429 49.73 -61.37 15.09
N ARG A 430 49.34 -61.83 16.28
CA ARG A 430 49.97 -62.98 16.92
C ARG A 430 49.77 -64.27 16.12
N THR A 431 48.58 -64.51 15.57
CA THR A 431 48.32 -65.68 14.72
C THR A 431 49.11 -65.61 13.42
N CYS A 432 49.26 -64.43 12.81
CA CYS A 432 50.10 -64.24 11.62
C CYS A 432 51.58 -64.52 11.93
N GLU A 433 52.08 -64.12 13.10
CA GLU A 433 53.43 -64.48 13.54
C GLU A 433 53.60 -65.99 13.71
N ILE A 434 52.63 -66.67 14.33
CA ILE A 434 52.66 -68.13 14.53
C ILE A 434 52.61 -68.86 13.19
N LEU A 435 51.69 -68.47 12.30
CA LEU A 435 51.58 -69.03 10.95
C LEU A 435 52.82 -68.74 10.11
N GLY A 436 53.41 -67.55 10.24
CA GLY A 436 54.66 -67.20 9.58
C GLY A 436 55.82 -68.09 10.04
N LYS A 437 55.92 -68.37 11.34
CA LYS A 437 56.90 -69.32 11.88
C LYS A 437 56.66 -70.74 11.37
N GLN A 438 55.41 -71.21 11.41
CA GLN A 438 55.05 -72.54 10.89
C GLN A 438 55.33 -72.65 9.39
N TYR A 439 55.07 -71.60 8.61
CA TYR A 439 55.38 -71.54 7.19
C TYR A 439 56.88 -71.63 6.95
N GLN A 440 57.70 -70.91 7.72
CA GLN A 440 59.16 -71.03 7.60
C GLN A 440 59.67 -72.40 8.03
N GLU A 441 59.17 -72.97 9.13
CA GLU A 441 59.49 -74.35 9.51
C GLU A 441 59.10 -75.35 8.41
N LEU A 442 57.98 -75.14 7.72
CA LEU A 442 57.55 -75.97 6.59
C LEU A 442 58.45 -75.75 5.37
N LYS A 443 58.82 -74.50 5.09
CA LYS A 443 59.70 -74.11 4.00
C LYS A 443 61.08 -74.73 4.19
N ASP A 444 61.67 -74.61 5.37
CA ASP A 444 62.96 -75.21 5.74
C ASP A 444 62.92 -76.75 5.61
N LYS A 445 61.81 -77.39 5.99
CA LYS A 445 61.60 -78.85 5.80
C LYS A 445 61.49 -79.22 4.32
N MET A 446 60.82 -78.40 3.50
CA MET A 446 60.65 -78.64 2.07
C MET A 446 61.94 -78.40 1.27
N GLU A 447 62.72 -77.37 1.65
CA GLU A 447 64.05 -77.10 1.11
C GLU A 447 65.04 -78.21 1.52
N GLY A 448 64.95 -78.74 2.74
CA GLY A 448 65.69 -79.92 3.19
C GLY A 448 65.35 -81.23 2.46
N MET A 449 64.16 -81.31 1.83
CA MET A 449 63.74 -82.43 0.97
C MET A 449 64.03 -82.20 -0.52
N GLY A 450 64.68 -81.09 -0.89
CA GLY A 450 65.07 -80.79 -2.28
C GLY A 450 63.95 -80.33 -3.20
N MET A 451 62.82 -79.85 -2.65
CA MET A 451 61.67 -79.35 -3.40
C MET A 451 61.65 -77.81 -3.40
N LEU A 452 61.68 -77.18 -4.58
CA LEU A 452 61.63 -75.74 -4.74
C LEU A 452 60.20 -75.22 -4.45
N VAL A 453 60.05 -74.36 -3.43
CA VAL A 453 58.78 -73.71 -3.10
C VAL A 453 58.53 -72.58 -4.11
N MET A 454 57.59 -72.80 -5.03
CA MET A 454 57.17 -71.79 -6.01
C MET A 454 56.23 -70.77 -5.33
N GLU A 455 56.64 -69.51 -5.26
CA GLU A 455 55.78 -68.40 -4.81
C GLU A 455 54.66 -68.16 -5.84
N THR A 456 53.43 -68.36 -5.37
CA THR A 456 52.17 -67.72 -5.82
C THR A 456 51.90 -67.61 -7.33
N ILE A 457 50.98 -68.46 -7.81
CA ILE A 457 50.13 -68.13 -8.95
C ILE A 457 48.82 -67.58 -8.38
N GLU A 458 48.52 -66.32 -8.68
CA GLU A 458 47.23 -65.67 -8.45
C GLU A 458 46.12 -66.47 -9.17
N VAL A 459 45.05 -66.82 -8.45
CA VAL A 459 43.87 -67.44 -9.07
C VAL A 459 42.58 -66.71 -8.66
N PRO A 460 41.66 -66.48 -9.61
CA PRO A 460 40.72 -65.35 -9.63
C PRO A 460 39.40 -65.59 -8.88
N THR A 461 38.74 -64.47 -8.56
CA THR A 461 37.38 -64.37 -8.01
C THR A 461 36.32 -64.93 -8.98
N ARG A 462 35.92 -66.19 -8.83
CA ARG A 462 34.60 -66.67 -9.27
C ARG A 462 34.20 -67.95 -8.54
N ILE A 463 33.26 -67.80 -7.61
CA ILE A 463 32.60 -68.91 -6.92
C ILE A 463 31.51 -69.45 -7.85
N GLU A 464 31.75 -70.62 -8.44
CA GLU A 464 30.70 -71.40 -9.10
C GLU A 464 29.82 -72.10 -8.04
N ARG A 465 28.51 -72.10 -8.29
CA ARG A 465 27.48 -72.72 -7.45
C ARG A 465 27.69 -74.24 -7.33
N PRO A 466 27.38 -74.86 -6.19
CA PRO A 466 27.45 -76.30 -6.05
C PRO A 466 26.41 -77.01 -6.94
N LYS A 467 26.86 -78.04 -7.65
CA LYS A 467 26.03 -78.98 -8.41
C LYS A 467 25.07 -79.71 -7.46
N THR A 468 23.80 -79.70 -7.82
CA THR A 468 22.69 -80.44 -7.22
C THR A 468 23.03 -81.93 -7.03
N ALA A 469 22.60 -82.47 -5.88
CA ALA A 469 22.74 -83.86 -5.50
C ALA A 469 22.27 -84.83 -6.61
N ALA A 470 23.07 -85.86 -6.86
CA ALA A 470 22.70 -86.97 -7.73
C ALA A 470 21.49 -87.74 -7.13
N PRO A 471 20.49 -88.14 -7.93
CA PRO A 471 19.36 -88.95 -7.47
C PRO A 471 19.83 -90.36 -7.09
N LYS A 472 19.11 -91.01 -6.17
CA LYS A 472 19.48 -92.31 -5.57
C LYS A 472 18.92 -93.55 -6.30
N THR A 473 18.24 -93.43 -7.44
CA THR A 473 17.63 -94.58 -8.15
C THR A 473 17.66 -94.43 -9.68
N ASP A 474 17.78 -95.55 -10.41
CA ASP A 474 17.86 -95.66 -11.88
C ASP A 474 16.51 -96.04 -12.55
N ASP A 475 15.40 -95.94 -11.84
CA ASP A 475 14.08 -96.32 -12.35
C ASP A 475 13.38 -95.14 -13.05
N ILE A 476 13.06 -95.28 -14.35
CA ILE A 476 12.65 -94.16 -15.23
C ILE A 476 11.30 -93.56 -14.78
N ASP A 477 10.38 -94.39 -14.29
CA ASP A 477 9.07 -93.94 -13.83
C ASP A 477 9.13 -93.28 -12.45
N GLU A 478 10.02 -93.72 -11.56
CA GLU A 478 10.29 -93.02 -10.30
C GLU A 478 10.96 -91.66 -10.54
N LEU A 479 11.89 -91.56 -11.49
CA LEU A 479 12.51 -90.29 -11.89
C LEU A 479 11.50 -89.34 -12.53
N ARG A 480 10.57 -89.84 -13.36
CA ARG A 480 9.44 -89.02 -13.87
C ARG A 480 8.53 -88.54 -12.77
N ASN A 481 8.20 -89.39 -11.80
CA ASN A 481 7.38 -89.01 -10.65
C ASN A 481 8.12 -88.01 -9.74
N LEU A 482 9.43 -88.16 -9.53
CA LEU A 482 10.26 -87.22 -8.78
C LEU A 482 10.38 -85.88 -9.51
N ILE A 483 10.52 -85.88 -10.84
CA ILE A 483 10.55 -84.66 -11.65
C ILE A 483 9.19 -83.97 -11.64
N ASN A 484 8.09 -84.73 -11.71
CA ASN A 484 6.74 -84.18 -11.60
C ASN A 484 6.48 -83.61 -10.20
N ASP A 485 6.92 -84.29 -9.15
CA ASP A 485 6.80 -83.79 -7.77
C ASP A 485 7.71 -82.57 -7.54
N LEU A 486 8.94 -82.57 -8.07
CA LEU A 486 9.83 -81.41 -8.04
C LEU A 486 9.26 -80.23 -8.84
N ASN A 487 8.65 -80.46 -10.01
CA ASN A 487 7.99 -79.41 -10.78
C ASN A 487 6.74 -78.90 -10.06
N MET A 488 5.96 -79.78 -9.42
CA MET A 488 4.80 -79.39 -8.64
C MET A 488 5.24 -78.58 -7.39
N GLN A 489 6.31 -78.98 -6.72
CA GLN A 489 6.94 -78.21 -5.64
C GLN A 489 7.52 -76.89 -6.14
N LEU A 490 8.12 -76.86 -7.34
CA LEU A 490 8.65 -75.65 -7.96
C LEU A 490 7.52 -74.66 -8.31
N ASP A 491 6.40 -75.15 -8.81
CA ASP A 491 5.22 -74.36 -9.13
C ASP A 491 4.49 -73.88 -7.87
N GLN A 492 4.41 -74.71 -6.82
CA GLN A 492 3.96 -74.27 -5.49
C GLN A 492 4.88 -73.20 -4.90
N LYS A 493 6.20 -73.36 -5.02
CA LYS A 493 7.16 -72.34 -4.56
C LYS A 493 7.06 -71.06 -5.41
N ARG A 494 6.87 -71.17 -6.73
CA ARG A 494 6.64 -70.03 -7.62
C ARG A 494 5.34 -69.30 -7.29
N SER A 495 4.25 -70.01 -7.01
CA SER A 495 2.98 -69.39 -6.63
C SER A 495 3.05 -68.71 -5.26
N LEU A 496 3.85 -69.22 -4.32
CA LEU A 496 4.12 -68.57 -3.04
C LEU A 496 5.07 -67.36 -3.17
N VAL A 497 6.02 -67.40 -4.11
CA VAL A 497 7.00 -66.31 -4.34
C VAL A 497 6.42 -65.18 -5.20
N ALA A 498 5.49 -65.46 -6.11
CA ALA A 498 4.82 -64.44 -6.93
C ALA A 498 4.22 -63.27 -6.12
N PRO A 499 3.38 -63.49 -5.09
CA PRO A 499 2.83 -62.40 -4.28
C PRO A 499 3.89 -61.70 -3.43
N LEU A 500 4.99 -62.39 -3.07
CA LEU A 500 6.12 -61.75 -2.36
C LEU A 500 6.93 -60.84 -3.29
N LYS A 501 7.10 -61.21 -4.56
CA LYS A 501 7.71 -60.34 -5.58
C LYS A 501 6.83 -59.12 -5.84
N GLU A 502 5.53 -59.32 -6.00
CA GLU A 502 4.58 -58.21 -6.22
C GLU A 502 4.59 -57.23 -5.03
N LYS A 503 4.56 -57.73 -3.78
CA LYS A 503 4.73 -56.88 -2.59
C LYS A 503 6.08 -56.17 -2.54
N ARG A 504 7.18 -56.84 -2.97
CA ARG A 504 8.51 -56.21 -3.02
C ARG A 504 8.54 -55.09 -4.05
N ASP A 505 7.97 -55.31 -5.22
CA ASP A 505 7.93 -54.33 -6.30
C ASP A 505 7.04 -53.14 -5.90
N GLU A 506 5.91 -53.40 -5.24
CA GLU A 506 5.04 -52.38 -4.66
C GLU A 506 5.76 -51.55 -3.58
N ILE A 507 6.45 -52.20 -2.65
CA ILE A 507 7.25 -51.49 -1.61
C ILE A 507 8.37 -50.68 -2.26
N SER A 508 9.02 -51.21 -3.30
CA SER A 508 10.09 -50.51 -4.02
C SER A 508 9.55 -49.28 -4.77
N ALA A 509 8.37 -49.38 -5.36
CA ALA A 509 7.68 -48.24 -5.97
C ALA A 509 7.32 -47.18 -4.93
N ARG A 510 6.70 -47.57 -3.81
CA ARG A 510 6.39 -46.64 -2.70
C ARG A 510 7.64 -45.98 -2.12
N LEU A 511 8.75 -46.71 -2.01
CA LEU A 511 10.04 -46.16 -1.56
C LEU A 511 10.57 -45.12 -2.56
N ASN A 512 10.48 -45.39 -3.87
CA ASN A 512 10.92 -44.44 -4.90
C ASN A 512 10.05 -43.18 -4.90
N ASP A 513 8.72 -43.32 -4.80
CA ASP A 513 7.79 -42.18 -4.75
C ASP A 513 8.05 -41.30 -3.51
N THR A 514 8.28 -41.93 -2.35
CA THR A 514 8.62 -41.20 -1.12
C THR A 514 9.98 -40.52 -1.21
N LEU A 515 10.99 -41.17 -1.81
CA LEU A 515 12.31 -40.54 -2.05
C LEU A 515 12.23 -39.37 -3.03
N GLU A 516 11.38 -39.45 -4.07
CA GLU A 516 11.16 -38.37 -5.03
C GLU A 516 10.41 -37.19 -4.40
N SER A 517 9.38 -37.46 -3.60
CA SER A 517 8.70 -36.44 -2.78
C SER A 517 9.66 -35.73 -1.82
N MET A 518 10.51 -36.49 -1.11
CA MET A 518 11.53 -35.92 -0.23
C MET A 518 12.58 -35.09 -0.98
N ARG A 519 12.99 -35.51 -2.19
CA ARG A 519 13.88 -34.70 -3.05
C ARG A 519 13.22 -33.40 -3.47
N ASN A 520 11.93 -33.42 -3.83
CA ASN A 520 11.21 -32.23 -4.24
C ASN A 520 11.02 -31.27 -3.06
N GLN A 521 10.59 -31.78 -1.90
CA GLN A 521 10.53 -30.97 -0.67
C GLN A 521 11.88 -30.35 -0.33
N ARG A 522 12.97 -31.11 -0.42
CA ARG A 522 14.32 -30.57 -0.16
C ARG A 522 14.69 -29.45 -1.14
N LYS A 523 14.39 -29.61 -2.43
CA LYS A 523 14.62 -28.55 -3.44
C LYS A 523 13.81 -27.30 -3.13
N ASP A 524 12.56 -27.44 -2.68
CA ASP A 524 11.71 -26.31 -2.31
C ASP A 524 12.22 -25.60 -1.05
N TYR A 525 12.67 -26.35 -0.04
CA TYR A 525 13.34 -25.78 1.14
C TYR A 525 14.65 -25.06 0.78
N GLU A 526 15.47 -25.62 -0.12
CA GLU A 526 16.70 -24.97 -0.59
C GLU A 526 16.39 -23.66 -1.35
N ARG A 527 15.31 -23.64 -2.16
CA ARG A 527 14.83 -22.42 -2.83
C ARG A 527 14.33 -21.36 -1.85
N GLN A 528 13.50 -21.76 -0.88
CA GLN A 528 12.99 -20.85 0.15
C GLN A 528 14.12 -20.30 1.02
N ARG A 529 15.09 -21.15 1.39
CA ARG A 529 16.28 -20.73 2.14
C ARG A 529 17.09 -19.70 1.35
N ALA A 530 17.37 -19.95 0.07
CA ALA A 530 18.11 -19.00 -0.76
C ALA A 530 17.36 -17.66 -0.92
N ALA A 531 16.03 -17.69 -1.02
CA ALA A 531 15.21 -16.48 -1.07
C ALA A 531 15.27 -15.70 0.26
N LEU A 532 15.19 -16.39 1.40
CA LEU A 532 15.32 -15.78 2.72
C LEU A 532 16.73 -15.21 2.95
N GLU A 533 17.77 -15.90 2.51
CA GLU A 533 19.16 -15.46 2.64
C GLU A 533 19.43 -14.20 1.79
N SER A 534 18.87 -14.13 0.58
CA SER A 534 18.91 -12.93 -0.27
C SER A 534 18.12 -11.76 0.34
N ASN A 535 16.97 -12.03 0.95
CA ASN A 535 16.21 -11.00 1.65
C ASN A 535 16.94 -10.52 2.91
N PHE A 536 17.60 -11.43 3.64
CA PHE A 536 18.37 -11.11 4.84
C PHE A 536 19.56 -10.20 4.51
N THR A 537 20.34 -10.52 3.46
CA THR A 537 21.46 -9.66 3.03
C THR A 537 20.98 -8.28 2.59
N ARG A 538 19.88 -8.19 1.84
CA ARG A 538 19.27 -6.89 1.49
C ARG A 538 18.79 -6.12 2.71
N LEU A 539 18.26 -6.80 3.73
CA LEU A 539 17.82 -6.16 4.96
C LEU A 539 19.03 -5.64 5.75
N GLN A 540 20.09 -6.44 5.83
CA GLN A 540 21.35 -6.08 6.48
C GLN A 540 21.98 -4.84 5.83
N ASP A 541 22.09 -4.80 4.50
CA ASP A 541 22.61 -3.64 3.76
C ASP A 541 21.76 -2.37 4.01
N ASN A 542 20.43 -2.53 4.15
CA ASN A 542 19.55 -1.41 4.45
C ASN A 542 19.71 -0.93 5.89
N VAL A 543 19.88 -1.83 6.86
CA VAL A 543 20.14 -1.46 8.25
C VAL A 543 21.47 -0.71 8.36
N GLU A 544 22.55 -1.23 7.76
CA GLU A 544 23.87 -0.58 7.77
C GLU A 544 23.81 0.81 7.13
N ARG A 545 23.09 0.95 6.01
CA ARG A 545 22.85 2.26 5.38
C ARG A 545 22.06 3.22 6.27
N LEU A 546 21.03 2.74 6.95
CA LEU A 546 20.19 3.55 7.85
C LEU A 546 20.96 3.96 9.11
N GLU A 547 21.76 3.06 9.68
CA GLU A 547 22.66 3.35 10.79
C GLU A 547 23.67 4.43 10.42
N GLY A 548 24.31 4.33 9.25
CA GLY A 548 25.21 5.38 8.76
C GLY A 548 24.51 6.73 8.54
N GLN A 549 23.27 6.73 8.04
CA GLN A 549 22.47 7.95 7.91
C GLN A 549 22.09 8.54 9.27
N TYR A 550 21.75 7.69 10.24
CA TYR A 550 21.42 8.09 11.60
C TYR A 550 22.64 8.70 12.31
N GLU A 551 23.81 8.08 12.22
CA GLU A 551 25.05 8.62 12.79
C GLU A 551 25.41 9.97 12.16
N ALA A 552 25.32 10.10 10.83
CA ALA A 552 25.56 11.36 10.14
C ALA A 552 24.57 12.46 10.56
N ALA A 553 23.29 12.11 10.74
CA ALA A 553 22.27 13.03 11.22
C ALA A 553 22.52 13.44 12.68
N GLN A 554 22.93 12.50 13.53
CA GLN A 554 23.27 12.76 14.93
C GLN A 554 24.48 13.70 15.05
N LEU A 555 25.48 13.53 14.19
CA LEU A 555 26.65 14.39 14.16
C LEU A 555 26.30 15.81 13.69
N LYS A 556 25.44 15.94 12.67
CA LYS A 556 24.89 17.24 12.24
C LYS A 556 24.07 17.92 13.33
N ALA A 557 23.23 17.17 14.05
CA ALA A 557 22.43 17.69 15.15
C ALA A 557 23.32 18.23 16.28
N LYS A 558 24.36 17.48 16.67
CA LYS A 558 25.34 17.95 17.67
C LYS A 558 26.09 19.20 17.21
N MET A 559 26.48 19.29 15.94
CA MET A 559 27.10 20.51 15.40
C MET A 559 26.16 21.71 15.44
N ALA A 560 24.88 21.51 15.09
CA ALA A 560 23.88 22.56 15.18
C ALA A 560 23.64 23.00 16.63
N GLU A 561 23.61 22.08 17.60
CA GLU A 561 23.47 22.40 19.02
C GLU A 561 24.64 23.26 19.54
N VAL A 562 25.88 22.95 19.12
CA VAL A 562 27.05 23.78 19.45
C VAL A 562 26.92 25.17 18.82
N GLN A 563 26.48 25.27 17.56
CA GLN A 563 26.28 26.56 16.89
C GLN A 563 25.19 27.40 17.57
N VAL A 564 24.11 26.76 18.05
CA VAL A 564 23.07 27.44 18.82
C VAL A 564 23.62 27.97 20.15
N LYS A 565 24.38 27.16 20.90
CA LYS A 565 25.02 27.62 22.15
C LYS A 565 25.97 28.80 21.94
N VAL A 566 26.73 28.80 20.83
CA VAL A 566 27.58 29.94 20.44
C VAL A 566 26.72 31.17 20.14
N ALA A 567 25.63 31.02 19.39
CA ALA A 567 24.74 32.13 19.07
C ALA A 567 24.00 32.68 20.31
N GLU A 568 23.61 31.83 21.24
CA GLU A 568 23.01 32.20 22.53
C GLU A 568 24.01 32.99 23.38
N ALA A 569 25.25 32.53 23.48
CA ALA A 569 26.33 33.27 24.15
C ALA A 569 26.59 34.63 23.50
N HIS A 570 26.53 34.71 22.16
CA HIS A 570 26.65 35.97 21.43
C HIS A 570 25.49 36.94 21.77
N LEU A 571 24.26 36.44 21.92
CA LEU A 571 23.09 37.24 22.26
C LEU A 571 23.15 37.75 23.71
N GLU A 572 23.46 36.89 24.69
CA GLU A 572 23.63 37.29 26.09
C GLU A 572 24.75 38.33 26.27
N GLN A 573 25.81 38.23 25.47
CA GLN A 573 26.95 39.15 25.56
C GLN A 573 26.70 40.50 24.86
N ILE A 574 25.91 40.54 23.78
CA ILE A 574 25.42 41.79 23.16
C ILE A 574 24.54 42.57 24.14
N GLU A 575 23.73 41.88 24.96
CA GLU A 575 22.92 42.50 26.01
C GLU A 575 23.76 43.12 27.16
N SER A 576 25.02 42.68 27.34
CA SER A 576 25.91 43.13 28.43
C SER A 576 26.87 44.31 28.11
N GLY A 577 26.99 44.70 26.83
CA GLY A 577 27.44 46.06 26.44
C GLY A 577 28.91 46.47 26.63
N ASN A 578 29.90 45.57 26.55
CA ASN A 578 31.32 45.93 26.83
C ASN A 578 32.34 45.53 25.73
N ILE A 579 32.25 46.15 24.55
CA ILE A 579 32.79 45.68 23.25
C ILE A 579 34.33 45.46 23.16
N GLY A 580 35.16 46.05 24.04
CA GLY A 580 36.63 46.07 23.85
C GLY A 580 37.43 44.90 24.45
N GLN A 581 37.07 44.41 25.64
CA GLN A 581 37.70 43.22 26.24
C GLN A 581 37.15 41.91 25.62
N ILE A 582 35.96 42.02 25.02
CA ILE A 582 35.14 40.94 24.49
C ILE A 582 35.72 40.31 23.22
N THR A 583 36.39 41.08 22.35
CA THR A 583 36.94 40.53 21.09
C THR A 583 38.05 39.51 21.33
N GLN A 584 38.80 39.63 22.42
CA GLN A 584 39.93 38.75 22.72
C GLN A 584 39.46 37.44 23.37
N ASP A 585 38.49 37.53 24.28
CA ASP A 585 37.83 36.35 24.85
C ASP A 585 36.99 35.60 23.79
N ILE A 586 36.44 36.31 22.79
CA ILE A 586 35.78 35.71 21.61
C ILE A 586 36.77 34.93 20.74
N GLU A 587 37.94 35.51 20.44
CA GLU A 587 38.96 34.79 19.66
C GLU A 587 39.41 33.51 20.37
N ASP A 588 39.62 33.56 21.69
CA ASP A 588 40.06 32.41 22.49
C ASP A 588 38.98 31.32 22.64
N LEU A 589 37.71 31.69 22.82
CA LEU A 589 36.60 30.72 22.90
C LEU A 589 36.28 30.13 21.52
N THR A 590 36.33 30.95 20.46
CA THR A 590 36.16 30.47 19.09
C THR A 590 37.26 29.48 18.74
N GLN A 591 38.53 29.76 19.10
CA GLN A 591 39.65 28.84 18.89
C GLN A 591 39.48 27.52 19.65
N LYS A 592 39.01 27.57 20.90
CA LYS A 592 38.73 26.35 21.70
C LYS A 592 37.65 25.49 21.07
N TYR A 593 36.52 26.07 20.66
CA TYR A 593 35.44 25.31 20.05
C TYR A 593 35.76 24.85 18.61
N GLN A 594 36.60 25.60 17.86
CA GLN A 594 37.15 25.14 16.58
C GLN A 594 38.05 23.90 16.78
N GLN A 595 38.92 23.92 17.79
CA GLN A 595 39.77 22.77 18.13
C GLN A 595 38.92 21.57 18.58
N GLU A 596 37.84 21.81 19.32
CA GLU A 596 36.93 20.76 19.78
C GLU A 596 36.14 20.14 18.60
N ALA A 597 35.67 20.98 17.67
CA ALA A 597 35.07 20.54 16.40
C ALA A 597 36.05 19.75 15.53
N ASP A 598 37.30 20.18 15.43
CA ASP A 598 38.36 19.47 14.70
C ASP A 598 38.68 18.11 15.35
N THR A 599 38.67 18.00 16.68
CA THR A 599 38.81 16.70 17.37
C THR A 599 37.61 15.77 17.17
N ILE A 600 36.40 16.31 17.05
CA ILE A 600 35.20 15.52 16.74
C ILE A 600 35.24 15.06 15.28
N GLN A 601 35.72 15.89 14.36
CA GLN A 601 35.93 15.52 12.96
C GLN A 601 37.04 14.46 12.79
N GLN A 602 38.09 14.52 13.62
CA GLN A 602 39.10 13.47 13.70
C GLN A 602 38.57 12.17 14.30
N ARG A 603 37.62 12.22 15.25
CA ARG A 603 36.97 11.03 15.82
C ARG A 603 35.91 10.41 14.89
N GLY A 604 35.23 11.21 14.06
CA GLY A 604 34.24 10.77 13.07
C GLY A 604 34.83 10.30 11.74
N GLY A 605 36.10 10.57 11.45
CA GLY A 605 36.81 10.14 10.23
C GLY A 605 37.21 8.66 10.20
N GLY A 606 36.50 7.83 10.94
CA GLY A 606 36.83 6.44 11.21
C GLY A 606 36.04 5.43 10.38
N GLN A 607 35.82 5.66 9.07
CA GLN A 607 35.70 4.61 8.04
C GLN A 607 35.35 5.26 6.68
N GLY A 608 36.17 5.00 5.66
CA GLY A 608 35.86 5.32 4.26
C GLY A 608 36.36 6.68 3.74
N GLY A 609 37.67 6.91 3.67
CA GLY A 609 38.23 8.01 2.85
C GLY A 609 39.55 8.63 3.30
N GLY A 610 40.01 8.36 4.52
CA GLY A 610 41.13 9.07 5.15
C GLY A 610 42.55 8.84 4.59
N SER A 611 42.77 7.88 3.68
CA SER A 611 44.12 7.63 3.11
C SER A 611 44.57 8.76 2.19
N ASP A 612 43.70 9.18 1.28
CA ASP A 612 44.12 10.03 0.16
C ASP A 612 44.16 11.50 0.55
N SER A 613 43.23 11.94 1.40
CA SER A 613 43.27 13.30 1.96
C SER A 613 44.46 13.51 2.91
N LYS A 614 44.87 12.49 3.69
CA LYS A 614 46.10 12.56 4.52
C LYS A 614 47.37 12.68 3.68
N LYS A 615 47.48 11.93 2.57
CA LYS A 615 48.60 12.04 1.62
C LYS A 615 48.62 13.41 0.95
N GLN A 616 47.46 13.92 0.57
CA GLN A 616 47.33 15.24 -0.05
C GLN A 616 47.72 16.35 0.94
N MET A 617 47.26 16.30 2.19
CA MET A 617 47.63 17.25 3.24
C MET A 617 49.12 17.18 3.60
N GLN A 618 49.74 16.00 3.57
CA GLN A 618 51.19 15.85 3.72
C GLN A 618 51.96 16.46 2.54
N MET A 619 51.46 16.31 1.31
CA MET A 619 52.04 16.97 0.13
C MET A 619 51.89 18.50 0.19
N TRP A 620 50.77 19.01 0.67
CA TRP A 620 50.58 20.46 0.84
C TRP A 620 51.48 21.02 1.94
N ARG A 621 51.61 20.33 3.08
CA ARG A 621 52.53 20.74 4.15
C ARG A 621 54.00 20.63 3.75
N SER A 622 54.38 19.64 2.94
CA SER A 622 55.75 19.55 2.43
C SER A 622 56.04 20.65 1.40
N LEU A 623 55.07 21.02 0.56
CA LEU A 623 55.15 22.18 -0.34
C LEU A 623 55.29 23.49 0.43
N GLU A 624 54.47 23.69 1.46
CA GLU A 624 54.52 24.86 2.33
C GLU A 624 55.88 24.97 3.03
N ARG A 625 56.41 23.84 3.56
CA ARG A 625 57.75 23.78 4.16
C ARG A 625 58.86 24.09 3.16
N ILE A 626 58.73 23.65 1.91
CA ILE A 626 59.68 23.97 0.83
C ILE A 626 59.62 25.46 0.49
N PHE A 627 58.44 26.07 0.46
CA PHE A 627 58.30 27.50 0.21
C PHE A 627 58.80 28.34 1.38
N GLU A 628 58.57 27.93 2.62
CA GLU A 628 59.16 28.55 3.82
C GLU A 628 60.69 28.46 3.82
N LEU A 629 61.25 27.30 3.44
CA LEU A 629 62.70 27.11 3.33
C LEU A 629 63.29 27.92 2.17
N LYS A 630 62.59 28.04 1.04
CA LYS A 630 62.99 28.92 -0.06
C LYS A 630 62.92 30.40 0.33
N LEU A 631 61.90 30.80 1.11
CA LEU A 631 61.79 32.14 1.67
C LEU A 631 62.89 32.43 2.69
N ALA A 632 63.25 31.45 3.53
CA ALA A 632 64.34 31.56 4.50
C ALA A 632 65.71 31.65 3.81
N LEU A 633 65.94 30.86 2.75
CA LEU A 633 67.14 30.92 1.93
C LEU A 633 67.24 32.21 1.11
N ALA A 634 66.12 32.72 0.59
CA ALA A 634 66.08 34.01 -0.11
C ALA A 634 66.32 35.20 0.83
N ARG A 635 66.10 35.04 2.14
CA ARG A 635 66.36 36.05 3.18
C ARG A 635 67.77 35.98 3.75
N GLN A 636 68.57 34.96 3.43
CA GLN A 636 70.00 34.93 3.74
C GLN A 636 70.79 35.52 2.55
N ASP A 637 71.54 36.58 2.82
CA ASP A 637 72.37 37.28 1.84
C ASP A 637 73.39 36.38 1.10
N PRO A 638 73.74 36.73 -0.16
CA PRO A 638 74.41 35.86 -1.14
C PRO A 638 75.94 35.76 -0.99
N SER A 639 76.49 35.78 0.24
CA SER A 639 77.94 35.93 0.48
C SER A 639 78.67 34.75 1.15
N LYS A 640 78.03 33.60 1.36
CA LYS A 640 78.72 32.36 1.72
C LYS A 640 78.24 31.22 0.83
N SER A 641 79.00 30.99 -0.22
CA SER A 641 78.90 29.82 -1.08
C SER A 641 79.30 28.57 -0.30
N ASP A 642 78.39 27.60 -0.24
CA ASP A 642 78.66 26.22 -0.67
C ASP A 642 77.32 25.62 -1.10
N LEU A 643 77.00 25.84 -2.37
CA LEU A 643 75.87 25.23 -3.08
C LEU A 643 76.29 23.83 -3.56
N PRO A 644 75.43 22.81 -3.41
CA PRO A 644 75.29 21.78 -4.43
C PRO A 644 74.43 22.35 -5.57
N ILE A 645 75.02 22.28 -6.76
CA ILE A 645 74.55 22.80 -8.03
C ILE A 645 73.25 22.12 -8.46
N GLY A 646 72.18 22.92 -8.61
CA GLY A 646 70.97 22.56 -9.33
C GLY A 646 70.09 23.79 -9.45
N ASP A 647 69.71 24.16 -10.67
CA ASP A 647 68.74 25.22 -10.99
C ASP A 647 69.22 26.68 -10.99
N ARG A 648 70.44 26.90 -11.49
CA ARG A 648 70.66 28.07 -12.37
C ARG A 648 70.13 27.74 -13.76
N ARG A 649 68.90 28.18 -14.09
CA ARG A 649 68.41 28.64 -15.43
C ARG A 649 66.91 28.37 -15.59
N ALA A 650 66.12 29.44 -15.63
CA ALA A 650 65.06 29.66 -16.64
C ALA A 650 64.38 31.01 -16.38
N GLY A 651 64.94 32.06 -16.97
CA GLY A 651 64.40 33.41 -16.93
C GLY A 651 64.87 34.17 -18.16
N ARG A 652 64.40 33.73 -19.33
CA ARG A 652 64.37 34.49 -20.60
C ARG A 652 63.32 33.86 -21.52
N PHE A 653 62.11 34.41 -21.50
CA PHE A 653 61.35 34.99 -22.61
C PHE A 653 59.89 35.15 -22.18
#